data_AF-A0A2S8XBG1-F1
#
_entry.id   AF-A0A2S8XBG1-F1
#
_cell.length_a   1.000
_cell.length_b   1.000
_cell.length_c   1.000
_cell.angle_alpha   90.00
_cell.angle_beta   90.00
_cell.angle_gamma   90.00
#
_symmetry.space_group_name_H-M   'P 1'
#
loop_
_entity.id
_entity.type
_entity.pdbx_description
1 polymer ?
#
loop_
_entity_poly.entity_id
_entity_poly.type
_entity_poly.pdbx_seq_one_letter_code
_entity_poly.pdbx_strand_id
1 'polypeptide(L)'
;MSLLQIDLETYSSIDLKGCGVHRYVEAEDFEILLFAFAFDDDPVQVIDLTDFQDIPKDVLDALQMDVTKTAWNAGFERAAIAKYLGIACPAEHWRCSMAHAYTLGLPGSLDGAAKALGLEVQKDSKGKTLIKYFSVPCKPTKVNGGRTRNYSYHDMDRWQQYVDYNRQDVVVEREVRKRLERFPVPEREWQVWALDQKINDYGIGVDDNLVSHAIACSKLYTERLLIEAKELTGVDNPNSLPQLKEWFADQGLQIDSLNKDNMPELLDAAPTDETKRMLGLRQEMGKTSVNKYDAMKLGTCDDGRVRGILQYCGASRTWRWAGRRVQMHNLPQNHLEDLGRARNVLSSGDYELLEMLYGAPPFVLSELIRTSLIPSPGNRFIVSDFSAIEARVIAWLADEMWVLDVFQGHGKIYEATASRMFGIDFETIVKGHENYKYRASGKVATLACGFGGGAAAMEQMDKKKEIPADQYDPLVRQWRDANPRIRKLWYRAEAAAMEAVQTKGVVKLAHGVSYRYAKGMLFADLPSGHSLSYPSPEIKPDPKFNKEGLSFKAPDKTGRMVRQRTWGGTLVENLVQAIARDCLAESLLRMDRAGFNIPLHVHDEVVLDVPEEISSVEEVTDLMGQPIDWAPGLPLKAAGFECEFYQKD
;
A
#
# COMPACT_ATOMS: atom_id res chain seq x y z
N MET A 1 -3.87 11.82 32.13
CA MET A 1 -4.04 10.38 31.88
C MET A 1 -2.65 9.79 31.87
N SER A 2 -2.42 8.74 32.65
CA SER A 2 -1.13 8.05 32.64
C SER A 2 -0.94 7.30 31.31
N LEU A 3 0.28 7.30 30.81
CA LEU A 3 0.69 6.67 29.56
C LEU A 3 1.62 5.49 29.88
N LEU A 4 1.28 4.29 29.42
CA LEU A 4 2.13 3.12 29.55
C LEU A 4 2.87 2.88 28.23
N GLN A 5 4.18 3.10 28.22
CA GLN A 5 5.03 2.78 27.08
C GLN A 5 5.56 1.36 27.19
N ILE A 6 5.56 0.62 26.09
CA ILE A 6 5.95 -0.79 26.03
C ILE A 6 6.84 -1.04 24.81
N ASP A 7 7.89 -1.84 24.98
CA ASP A 7 8.69 -2.41 23.89
C ASP A 7 9.02 -3.87 24.22
N LEU A 8 8.89 -4.76 23.24
CA LEU A 8 8.99 -6.20 23.44
C LEU A 8 10.11 -6.78 22.58
N GLU A 9 10.87 -7.68 23.19
CA GLU A 9 11.71 -8.61 22.44
C GLU A 9 11.08 -10.00 22.51
N THR A 10 10.99 -10.67 21.37
CA THR A 10 10.25 -11.93 21.25
C THR A 10 11.06 -12.97 20.49
N TYR A 11 10.66 -14.24 20.60
CA TYR A 11 11.14 -15.33 19.78
C TYR A 11 9.98 -16.05 19.09
N SER A 12 10.21 -16.58 17.89
CA SER A 12 9.33 -17.51 17.19
C SER A 12 10.15 -18.34 16.20
N SER A 13 9.75 -19.58 15.95
CA SER A 13 10.28 -20.36 14.83
C SER A 13 9.89 -19.81 13.46
N ILE A 14 8.80 -19.03 13.38
CA ILE A 14 8.29 -18.46 12.14
C ILE A 14 8.96 -17.11 11.87
N ASP A 15 9.35 -16.84 10.60
CA ASP A 15 9.99 -15.58 10.23
C ASP A 15 8.97 -14.42 10.15
N LEU A 16 9.11 -13.45 11.06
CA LEU A 16 8.24 -12.27 11.16
C LEU A 16 8.15 -11.47 9.86
N LYS A 17 9.25 -11.33 9.11
CA LYS A 17 9.28 -10.49 7.91
C LYS A 17 8.49 -11.10 6.75
N GLY A 18 8.55 -12.42 6.61
CA GLY A 18 7.83 -13.17 5.59
C GLY A 18 6.33 -13.26 5.89
N CYS A 19 5.95 -13.65 7.11
CA CYS A 19 4.57 -13.99 7.43
C CYS A 19 3.75 -12.86 8.08
N GLY A 20 4.43 -11.91 8.76
CA GLY A 20 3.77 -10.88 9.55
C GLY A 20 3.46 -11.29 10.99
N VAL A 21 3.10 -10.31 11.84
CA VAL A 21 2.97 -10.53 13.28
C VAL A 21 1.91 -11.57 13.64
N HIS A 22 0.76 -11.56 12.97
CA HIS A 22 -0.34 -12.47 13.31
C HIS A 22 0.05 -13.93 13.16
N ARG A 23 0.72 -14.29 12.05
CA ARG A 23 1.25 -15.66 11.86
C ARG A 23 2.48 -15.94 12.72
N TYR A 24 3.32 -14.93 12.95
CA TYR A 24 4.51 -15.04 13.79
C TYR A 24 4.19 -15.45 15.23
N VAL A 25 3.13 -14.88 15.81
CA VAL A 25 2.72 -15.19 17.20
C VAL A 25 1.96 -16.51 17.32
N GLU A 26 1.53 -17.12 16.21
CA GLU A 26 0.84 -18.43 16.24
C GLU A 26 1.78 -19.61 16.41
N ALA A 27 3.08 -19.43 16.20
CA ALA A 27 4.05 -20.50 16.41
C ALA A 27 3.91 -21.09 17.82
N GLU A 28 3.96 -22.43 17.93
CA GLU A 28 3.85 -23.13 19.22
C GLU A 28 4.97 -22.73 20.20
N ASP A 29 6.11 -22.31 19.66
CA ASP A 29 7.29 -21.86 20.41
C ASP A 29 7.42 -20.32 20.49
N PHE A 30 6.35 -19.59 20.17
CA PHE A 30 6.32 -18.14 20.36
C PHE A 30 6.43 -17.79 21.85
N GLU A 31 7.33 -16.87 22.17
CA GLU A 31 7.48 -16.33 23.52
C GLU A 31 7.89 -14.86 23.50
N ILE A 32 7.45 -14.12 24.52
CA ILE A 32 8.03 -12.81 24.85
C ILE A 32 9.24 -13.08 25.73
N LEU A 33 10.40 -12.59 25.28
CA LEU A 33 11.70 -12.74 25.92
C LEU A 33 11.90 -11.66 26.99
N LEU A 34 11.76 -10.40 26.56
CA LEU A 34 11.96 -9.22 27.38
C LEU A 34 10.75 -8.31 27.25
N PHE A 35 10.31 -7.76 28.38
CA PHE A 35 9.22 -6.81 28.46
C PHE A 35 9.75 -5.50 29.06
N ALA A 36 10.07 -4.54 28.19
CA ALA A 36 10.44 -3.20 28.64
C ALA A 36 9.19 -2.32 28.77
N PHE A 37 9.12 -1.55 29.84
CA PHE A 37 8.02 -0.61 30.03
C PHE A 37 8.42 0.63 30.83
N ALA A 38 7.57 1.65 30.73
CA ALA A 38 7.59 2.79 31.65
C ALA A 38 6.24 3.49 31.69
N PHE A 39 5.87 3.97 32.87
CA PHE A 39 4.75 4.91 33.03
C PHE A 39 5.25 6.34 32.85
N ASP A 40 4.60 7.11 32.00
CA ASP A 40 4.86 8.54 31.79
C ASP A 40 6.37 8.84 31.60
N ASP A 41 6.99 9.49 32.58
CA ASP A 41 8.42 9.84 32.60
C ASP A 41 9.25 8.97 33.56
N ASP A 42 8.67 7.95 34.19
CA ASP A 42 9.36 7.06 35.11
C ASP A 42 10.56 6.36 34.43
N PRO A 43 11.57 5.93 35.21
CA PRO A 43 12.66 5.13 34.69
C PRO A 43 12.15 3.88 33.98
N VAL A 44 12.70 3.60 32.79
CA VAL A 44 12.38 2.38 32.06
C VAL A 44 12.78 1.17 32.90
N GLN A 45 11.87 0.20 33.02
CA GLN A 45 12.12 -1.11 33.60
C GLN A 45 12.11 -2.16 32.49
N VAL A 46 12.89 -3.23 32.66
CA VAL A 46 12.92 -4.37 31.72
C VAL A 46 12.77 -5.63 32.54
N ILE A 47 11.76 -6.42 32.22
CA ILE A 47 11.47 -7.70 32.84
C ILE A 47 12.04 -8.80 31.95
N ASP A 48 12.86 -9.66 32.54
CA ASP A 48 13.36 -10.86 31.87
C ASP A 48 12.41 -12.03 32.13
N LEU A 49 11.55 -12.32 31.15
CA LEU A 49 10.58 -13.41 31.25
C LEU A 49 11.25 -14.78 31.09
N THR A 50 12.47 -14.85 30.56
CA THR A 50 13.25 -16.09 30.47
C THR A 50 13.83 -16.52 31.82
N ASP A 51 13.94 -15.58 32.76
CA ASP A 51 14.32 -15.81 34.17
C ASP A 51 13.09 -15.88 35.10
N PHE A 52 11.90 -16.12 34.54
CA PHE A 52 10.62 -16.25 35.28
C PHE A 52 10.27 -15.04 36.15
N GLN A 53 10.71 -13.84 35.76
CA GLN A 53 10.29 -12.62 36.43
C GLN A 53 8.83 -12.32 36.10
N ASP A 54 8.04 -11.93 37.11
CA ASP A 54 6.64 -11.59 36.91
C ASP A 54 6.49 -10.19 36.31
N ILE A 55 5.54 -10.04 35.38
CA ILE A 55 5.09 -8.70 34.96
C ILE A 55 4.39 -8.04 36.16
N PRO A 56 4.78 -6.82 36.56
CA PRO A 56 4.16 -6.12 37.68
C PRO A 56 2.63 -6.01 37.55
N LYS A 57 1.92 -6.14 38.67
CA LYS A 57 0.45 -6.16 38.69
C LYS A 57 -0.16 -4.86 38.12
N ASP A 58 0.42 -3.72 38.45
CA ASP A 58 0.01 -2.42 37.93
C ASP A 58 0.15 -2.32 36.39
N VAL A 59 1.16 -2.95 35.81
CA VAL A 59 1.30 -3.09 34.35
C VAL A 59 0.21 -3.98 33.77
N LEU A 60 -0.06 -5.15 34.38
CA LEU A 60 -1.14 -6.05 33.95
C LEU A 60 -2.52 -5.40 34.02
N ASP A 61 -2.79 -4.65 35.09
CA ASP A 61 -4.01 -3.88 35.26
C ASP A 61 -4.11 -2.78 34.18
N ALA A 62 -3.02 -2.03 33.93
CA ALA A 62 -2.98 -0.98 32.91
C ALA A 62 -3.19 -1.50 31.48
N LEU A 63 -2.75 -2.72 31.16
CA LEU A 63 -3.02 -3.36 29.87
C LEU A 63 -4.53 -3.52 29.60
N GLN A 64 -5.33 -3.78 30.64
CA GLN A 64 -6.76 -4.07 30.56
C GLN A 64 -7.67 -2.87 30.90
N MET A 65 -7.12 -1.84 31.56
CA MET A 65 -7.84 -0.63 31.92
C MET A 65 -7.77 0.45 30.81
N ASP A 66 -8.55 1.52 31.01
CA ASP A 66 -8.55 2.74 30.18
C ASP A 66 -7.30 3.61 30.46
N VAL A 67 -6.13 2.98 30.32
CA VAL A 67 -4.81 3.60 30.27
C VAL A 67 -4.37 3.59 28.81
N THR A 68 -3.83 4.72 28.33
CA THR A 68 -3.27 4.77 26.98
C THR A 68 -1.96 4.00 26.95
N LYS A 69 -1.89 2.98 26.08
CA LYS A 69 -0.65 2.26 25.79
C LYS A 69 0.04 2.89 24.57
N THR A 70 1.36 2.93 24.56
CA THR A 70 2.14 3.36 23.41
C THR A 70 3.28 2.41 23.14
N ALA A 71 3.58 2.21 21.86
CA ALA A 71 4.73 1.48 21.39
C ALA A 71 5.13 2.00 20.00
N TRP A 72 6.37 1.72 19.58
CA TRP A 72 6.81 2.13 18.26
C TRP A 72 5.89 1.59 17.17
N ASN A 73 5.63 0.28 17.17
CA ASN A 73 4.75 -0.37 16.21
C ASN A 73 3.59 -1.09 16.92
N ALA A 74 2.72 -0.35 17.59
CA ALA A 74 1.68 -0.89 18.49
C ALA A 74 0.87 -2.10 17.97
N GLY A 75 0.68 -2.27 16.65
CA GLY A 75 0.06 -3.48 16.11
C GLY A 75 0.85 -4.77 16.43
N PHE A 76 2.18 -4.69 16.51
CA PHE A 76 3.05 -5.78 16.93
C PHE A 76 2.87 -6.10 18.42
N GLU A 77 3.03 -5.11 19.30
CA GLU A 77 2.94 -5.33 20.74
C GLU A 77 1.54 -5.81 21.14
N ARG A 78 0.48 -5.27 20.52
CA ARG A 78 -0.90 -5.74 20.71
C ARG A 78 -1.05 -7.22 20.41
N ALA A 79 -0.58 -7.68 19.24
CA ALA A 79 -0.70 -9.07 18.83
C ALA A 79 0.13 -10.01 19.72
N ALA A 80 1.36 -9.61 20.06
CA ALA A 80 2.24 -10.37 20.93
C ALA A 80 1.68 -10.53 22.35
N ILE A 81 1.23 -9.43 22.96
CA ILE A 81 0.68 -9.42 24.32
C ILE A 81 -0.64 -10.19 24.37
N ALA A 82 -1.52 -9.99 23.39
CA ALA A 82 -2.80 -10.70 23.33
C ALA A 82 -2.59 -12.21 23.27
N LYS A 83 -1.63 -12.67 22.45
CA LYS A 83 -1.29 -14.10 22.35
C LYS A 83 -0.67 -14.62 23.65
N TYR A 84 0.34 -13.92 24.18
CA TYR A 84 1.13 -14.40 25.31
C TYR A 84 0.33 -14.43 26.62
N LEU A 85 -0.46 -13.39 26.90
CA LEU A 85 -1.24 -13.28 28.14
C LEU A 85 -2.69 -13.77 28.01
N GLY A 86 -3.17 -14.05 26.80
CA GLY A 86 -4.56 -14.44 26.57
C GLY A 86 -5.58 -13.33 26.89
N ILE A 87 -5.18 -12.06 26.75
CA ILE A 87 -6.03 -10.89 27.02
C ILE A 87 -6.38 -10.14 25.73
N ALA A 88 -7.48 -9.38 25.75
CA ALA A 88 -7.81 -8.48 24.66
C ALA A 88 -6.89 -7.24 24.68
N CYS A 89 -6.37 -6.86 23.51
CA CYS A 89 -5.62 -5.62 23.31
C CYS A 89 -6.35 -4.74 22.28
N PRO A 90 -7.49 -4.12 22.62
CA PRO A 90 -8.26 -3.28 21.69
C PRO A 90 -7.44 -2.04 21.26
N ALA A 91 -7.44 -1.72 19.96
CA ALA A 91 -6.58 -0.67 19.40
C ALA A 91 -6.92 0.75 19.89
N GLU A 92 -8.16 0.96 20.33
CA GLU A 92 -8.70 2.23 20.81
C GLU A 92 -7.91 2.79 22.01
N HIS A 93 -7.38 1.90 22.86
CA HIS A 93 -6.55 2.25 24.02
C HIS A 93 -5.06 2.31 23.69
N TRP A 94 -4.67 2.25 22.42
CA TRP A 94 -3.27 2.29 21.98
C TRP A 94 -2.98 3.52 21.13
N ARG A 95 -1.73 3.95 21.15
CA ARG A 95 -1.18 5.00 20.27
C ARG A 95 0.11 4.48 19.67
N CYS A 96 0.18 4.50 18.34
CA CYS A 96 1.33 3.98 17.59
C CYS A 96 2.28 5.11 17.24
N SER A 97 3.49 5.12 17.82
CA SER A 97 4.49 6.17 17.56
C SER A 97 4.96 6.17 16.10
N MET A 98 5.03 5.00 15.44
CA MET A 98 5.30 4.88 14.01
C MET A 98 4.19 5.49 13.15
N ALA A 99 2.92 5.28 13.50
CA ALA A 99 1.80 5.89 12.80
C ALA A 99 1.87 7.43 12.91
N HIS A 100 2.14 7.95 14.11
CA HIS A 100 2.37 9.39 14.33
C HIS A 100 3.55 9.90 13.51
N ALA A 101 4.67 9.16 13.44
CA ALA A 101 5.82 9.54 12.61
C ALA A 101 5.45 9.64 11.12
N TYR A 102 4.63 8.72 10.59
CA TYR A 102 4.17 8.77 9.21
C TYR A 102 3.31 10.00 8.90
N THR A 103 2.47 10.45 9.83
CA THR A 103 1.69 11.69 9.66
C THR A 103 2.59 12.92 9.40
N LEU A 104 3.81 12.90 9.95
CA LEU A 104 4.82 13.95 9.81
C LEU A 104 5.83 13.69 8.68
N GLY A 105 5.58 12.70 7.83
CA GLY A 105 6.43 12.40 6.68
C GLY A 105 7.80 11.85 7.07
N LEU A 106 7.92 11.27 8.27
CA LEU A 106 9.16 10.69 8.79
C LEU A 106 9.32 9.21 8.36
N PRO A 107 10.55 8.66 8.47
CA PRO A 107 10.79 7.24 8.22
C PRO A 107 10.04 6.33 9.19
N GLY A 108 9.70 5.11 8.73
CA GLY A 108 8.93 4.14 9.52
C GLY A 108 9.73 3.36 10.57
N SER A 109 11.06 3.39 10.52
CA SER A 109 11.89 2.77 11.56
C SER A 109 12.20 3.77 12.68
N LEU A 110 12.26 3.28 13.92
CA LEU A 110 12.61 4.11 15.09
C LEU A 110 13.94 4.83 14.89
N ASP A 111 14.97 4.10 14.44
CA ASP A 111 16.29 4.65 14.10
C ASP A 111 16.20 5.73 13.00
N GLY A 112 15.42 5.48 11.95
CA GLY A 112 15.24 6.43 10.85
C GLY A 112 14.55 7.71 11.32
N ALA A 113 13.51 7.60 12.14
CA ALA A 113 12.80 8.74 12.72
C ALA A 113 13.68 9.52 13.70
N ALA A 114 14.39 8.85 14.60
CA ALA A 114 15.32 9.48 15.56
C ALA A 114 16.42 10.28 14.84
N LYS A 115 17.01 9.71 13.77
CA LYS A 115 17.98 10.40 12.91
C LYS A 115 17.35 11.57 12.16
N ALA A 116 16.16 11.40 11.60
CA ALA A 116 15.45 12.46 10.89
C ALA A 116 15.11 13.65 11.80
N LEU A 117 14.82 13.39 13.07
CA LEU A 117 14.54 14.39 14.11
C LEU A 117 15.82 14.97 14.75
N GLY A 118 16.99 14.44 14.41
CA GLY A 118 18.29 14.89 14.94
C GLY A 118 18.41 14.68 16.45
N LEU A 119 17.92 13.56 16.97
CA LEU A 119 18.05 13.23 18.39
C LEU A 119 19.50 12.87 18.73
N GLU A 120 19.98 13.27 19.91
CA GLU A 120 21.29 12.84 20.42
C GLU A 120 21.24 11.39 20.91
N VAL A 121 20.13 11.03 21.56
CA VAL A 121 19.83 9.67 21.96
C VAL A 121 19.43 8.87 20.71
N GLN A 122 20.18 7.81 20.45
CA GLN A 122 20.03 6.97 19.26
C GLN A 122 19.85 5.51 19.67
N LYS A 123 19.35 4.72 18.73
CA LYS A 123 19.25 3.27 18.84
C LYS A 123 20.65 2.63 18.85
N ASP A 124 20.85 1.57 19.63
CA ASP A 124 22.12 0.84 19.57
C ASP A 124 22.25 0.08 18.25
N SER A 125 23.33 0.38 17.53
CA SER A 125 23.74 -0.29 16.29
C SER A 125 23.88 -1.82 16.41
N LYS A 126 24.12 -2.35 17.62
CA LYS A 126 24.25 -3.79 17.88
C LYS A 126 22.93 -4.55 17.88
N GLY A 127 21.79 -3.86 18.01
CA GLY A 127 20.47 -4.48 18.15
C GLY A 127 20.12 -5.50 17.07
N LYS A 128 20.47 -5.21 15.80
CA LYS A 128 20.23 -6.13 14.68
C LYS A 128 20.92 -7.49 14.86
N THR A 129 22.11 -7.49 15.45
CA THR A 129 22.88 -8.71 15.71
C THR A 129 22.29 -9.47 16.90
N LEU A 130 21.85 -8.76 17.93
CA LEU A 130 21.24 -9.34 19.13
C LEU A 130 19.87 -9.99 18.83
N ILE A 131 18.98 -9.27 18.12
CA ILE A 131 17.70 -9.82 17.63
C ILE A 131 17.95 -11.07 16.78
N LYS A 132 18.90 -11.01 15.83
CA LYS A 132 19.22 -12.18 15.00
C LYS A 132 19.72 -13.38 15.82
N TYR A 133 20.36 -13.12 16.97
CA TYR A 133 20.92 -14.17 17.81
C TYR A 133 19.86 -14.80 18.71
N PHE A 134 19.01 -14.01 19.38
CA PHE A 134 18.06 -14.48 20.38
C PHE A 134 16.62 -14.67 19.87
N SER A 135 16.17 -13.86 18.91
CA SER A 135 14.77 -13.83 18.42
C SER A 135 14.51 -14.69 17.19
N VAL A 136 15.56 -15.22 16.56
CA VAL A 136 15.48 -15.93 15.28
C VAL A 136 16.15 -17.31 15.41
N PRO A 137 15.58 -18.38 14.82
CA PRO A 137 16.22 -19.69 14.79
C PRO A 137 17.65 -19.63 14.24
N CYS A 138 18.56 -20.39 14.84
CA CYS A 138 19.93 -20.49 14.36
C CYS A 138 20.15 -21.79 13.58
N LYS A 139 21.02 -21.75 12.56
CA LYS A 139 21.39 -22.96 11.84
C LYS A 139 22.20 -23.89 12.76
N PRO A 140 21.96 -25.21 12.73
CA PRO A 140 22.77 -26.17 13.47
C PRO A 140 24.18 -26.22 12.88
N THR A 141 25.19 -26.03 13.71
CA THR A 141 26.61 -26.06 13.33
C THR A 141 27.41 -26.84 14.38
N LYS A 142 28.63 -27.25 14.04
CA LYS A 142 29.52 -27.87 15.04
C LYS A 142 29.86 -26.91 16.19
N VAL A 143 30.00 -25.61 15.89
CA VAL A 143 30.42 -24.58 16.85
C VAL A 143 29.35 -24.32 17.92
N ASN A 144 28.07 -24.33 17.53
CA ASN A 144 26.95 -24.11 18.45
C ASN A 144 26.36 -25.42 19.01
N GLY A 145 27.07 -26.55 18.89
CA GLY A 145 26.63 -27.84 19.42
C GLY A 145 25.39 -28.42 18.72
N GLY A 146 25.14 -28.03 17.47
CA GLY A 146 23.98 -28.51 16.70
C GLY A 146 22.65 -27.87 17.10
N ARG A 147 22.64 -26.85 17.95
CA ARG A 147 21.42 -26.18 18.39
C ARG A 147 20.72 -25.43 17.26
N THR A 148 19.39 -25.39 17.33
CA THR A 148 18.51 -24.68 16.40
C THR A 148 17.99 -23.35 16.97
N ARG A 149 18.32 -23.05 18.23
CA ARG A 149 17.91 -21.84 18.95
C ARG A 149 19.00 -21.41 19.95
N ASN A 150 19.16 -20.11 20.15
CA ASN A 150 20.00 -19.58 21.23
C ASN A 150 19.13 -19.06 22.38
N TYR A 151 19.33 -19.60 23.58
CA TYR A 151 18.72 -19.11 24.83
C TYR A 151 19.65 -18.10 25.52
N SER A 152 19.11 -17.35 26.49
CA SER A 152 19.83 -16.37 27.31
C SER A 152 21.11 -16.96 27.94
N TYR A 153 21.02 -18.14 28.55
CA TYR A 153 22.13 -18.83 29.19
C TYR A 153 23.25 -19.32 28.22
N HIS A 154 23.02 -19.29 26.91
CA HIS A 154 24.08 -19.63 25.95
C HIS A 154 25.13 -18.52 25.76
N ASP A 155 24.78 -17.27 26.07
CA ASP A 155 25.67 -16.11 25.99
C ASP A 155 25.12 -14.99 26.88
N MET A 156 25.40 -15.08 28.18
CA MET A 156 24.85 -14.15 29.19
C MET A 156 25.34 -12.71 28.99
N ASP A 157 26.56 -12.51 28.47
CA ASP A 157 27.09 -11.18 28.18
C ASP A 157 26.34 -10.51 27.02
N ARG A 158 25.99 -11.27 25.98
CA ARG A 158 25.12 -10.76 24.91
C ARG A 158 23.68 -10.60 25.39
N TRP A 159 23.22 -11.44 26.30
CA TRP A 159 21.89 -11.33 26.87
C TRP A 159 21.73 -10.02 27.65
N GLN A 160 22.69 -9.68 28.51
CA GLN A 160 22.68 -8.40 29.21
C GLN A 160 22.71 -7.21 28.24
N GLN A 161 23.50 -7.28 27.17
CA GLN A 161 23.47 -6.28 26.10
C GLN A 161 22.09 -6.17 25.42
N TYR A 162 21.35 -7.28 25.36
CA TYR A 162 20.01 -7.30 24.77
C TYR A 162 18.96 -6.66 25.70
N VAL A 163 19.06 -6.92 27.00
CA VAL A 163 18.30 -6.21 28.06
C VAL A 163 18.54 -4.70 27.98
N ASP A 164 19.80 -4.28 27.90
CA ASP A 164 20.15 -2.86 27.81
C ASP A 164 19.66 -2.22 26.51
N TYR A 165 19.71 -2.97 25.40
CA TYR A 165 19.19 -2.54 24.11
C TYR A 165 17.67 -2.31 24.13
N ASN A 166 16.88 -3.26 24.67
CA ASN A 166 15.43 -3.13 24.79
C ASN A 166 15.04 -1.95 25.70
N ARG A 167 15.80 -1.72 26.80
CA ARG A 167 15.67 -0.50 27.62
C ARG A 167 15.90 0.77 26.79
N GLN A 168 16.98 0.78 26.00
CA GLN A 168 17.38 1.94 25.20
C GLN A 168 16.34 2.27 24.12
N ASP A 169 15.69 1.28 23.51
CA ASP A 169 14.63 1.50 22.52
C ASP A 169 13.43 2.24 23.12
N VAL A 170 13.00 1.89 24.34
CA VAL A 170 11.96 2.65 25.07
C VAL A 170 12.38 4.10 25.32
N VAL A 171 13.64 4.33 25.73
CA VAL A 171 14.15 5.70 25.93
C VAL A 171 14.14 6.50 24.62
N VAL A 172 14.62 5.90 23.52
CA VAL A 172 14.64 6.55 22.20
C VAL A 172 13.22 6.84 21.72
N GLU A 173 12.30 5.88 21.81
CA GLU A 173 10.91 6.08 21.42
C GLU A 173 10.27 7.20 22.25
N ARG A 174 10.50 7.28 23.57
CA ARG A 174 9.98 8.36 24.42
C ARG A 174 10.42 9.73 23.89
N GLU A 175 11.70 9.87 23.57
CA GLU A 175 12.25 11.13 23.05
C GLU A 175 11.71 11.46 21.66
N VAL A 176 11.54 10.46 20.78
CA VAL A 176 10.85 10.65 19.50
C VAL A 176 9.42 11.14 19.75
N ARG A 177 8.64 10.42 20.56
CA ARG A 177 7.24 10.74 20.87
C ARG A 177 7.08 12.17 21.40
N LYS A 178 7.90 12.61 22.35
CA LYS A 178 7.91 13.99 22.86
C LYS A 178 8.12 15.05 21.76
N ARG A 179 8.86 14.72 20.68
CA ARG A 179 8.99 15.59 19.51
C ARG A 179 7.74 15.55 18.62
N LEU A 180 7.16 14.37 18.43
CA LEU A 180 5.96 14.18 17.62
C LEU A 180 4.73 14.86 18.26
N GLU A 181 4.57 14.79 19.58
CA GLU A 181 3.47 15.39 20.36
C GLU A 181 3.33 16.92 20.19
N ARG A 182 4.38 17.59 19.70
CA ARG A 182 4.33 19.00 19.29
C ARG A 182 3.38 19.27 18.11
N PHE A 183 2.99 18.20 17.41
CA PHE A 183 2.08 18.14 16.27
C PHE A 183 1.11 16.98 16.51
N PRO A 184 0.06 17.19 17.33
CA PRO A 184 -0.85 16.11 17.70
C PRO A 184 -1.59 15.57 16.48
N VAL A 185 -1.79 14.25 16.45
CA VAL A 185 -2.68 13.59 15.48
C VAL A 185 -4.13 13.84 15.91
N PRO A 186 -5.03 14.27 15.00
CA PRO A 186 -6.43 14.45 15.32
C PRO A 186 -7.08 13.17 15.87
N GLU A 187 -8.01 13.29 16.82
CA GLU A 187 -8.63 12.10 17.46
C GLU A 187 -9.37 11.20 16.44
N ARG A 188 -10.02 11.80 15.43
CA ARG A 188 -10.62 11.05 14.32
C ARG A 188 -9.62 10.11 13.64
N GLU A 189 -8.37 10.54 13.47
CA GLU A 189 -7.36 9.71 12.80
C GLU A 189 -6.88 8.56 13.70
N TRP A 190 -6.97 8.69 15.03
CA TRP A 190 -6.78 7.55 15.92
C TRP A 190 -7.92 6.53 15.82
N GLN A 191 -9.15 6.98 15.60
CA GLN A 191 -10.28 6.08 15.30
C GLN A 191 -10.08 5.35 13.98
N VAL A 192 -9.63 6.07 12.94
CA VAL A 192 -9.29 5.46 11.63
C VAL A 192 -8.14 4.46 11.78
N TRP A 193 -7.12 4.77 12.58
CA TRP A 193 -6.04 3.84 12.88
C TRP A 193 -6.55 2.60 13.64
N ALA A 194 -7.42 2.78 14.65
CA ALA A 194 -8.02 1.67 15.37
C ALA A 194 -8.85 0.76 14.45
N LEU A 195 -9.61 1.34 13.53
CA LEU A 195 -10.34 0.59 12.50
C LEU A 195 -9.38 -0.15 11.54
N ASP A 196 -8.29 0.48 11.08
CA ASP A 196 -7.25 -0.19 10.30
C ASP A 196 -6.67 -1.39 11.05
N GLN A 197 -6.46 -1.27 12.37
CA GLN A 197 -6.03 -2.38 13.19
C GLN A 197 -7.09 -3.49 13.28
N LYS A 198 -8.37 -3.13 13.48
CA LYS A 198 -9.49 -4.09 13.48
C LYS A 198 -9.60 -4.85 12.15
N ILE A 199 -9.47 -4.15 11.03
CA ILE A 199 -9.45 -4.75 9.68
C ILE A 199 -8.27 -5.72 9.54
N ASN A 200 -7.08 -5.30 9.97
CA ASN A 200 -5.88 -6.12 9.92
C ASN A 200 -5.96 -7.35 10.84
N ASP A 201 -6.61 -7.24 12.00
CA ASP A 201 -6.84 -8.32 12.97
C ASP A 201 -7.92 -9.29 12.46
N TYR A 202 -8.93 -8.81 11.72
CA TYR A 202 -9.92 -9.65 11.05
C TYR A 202 -9.33 -10.41 9.86
N GLY A 203 -8.60 -9.71 8.99
CA GLY A 203 -7.97 -10.27 7.79
C GLY A 203 -8.99 -10.74 6.74
N ILE A 204 -8.47 -11.39 5.69
CA ILE A 204 -9.27 -11.94 4.58
C ILE A 204 -9.00 -13.44 4.41
N GLY A 205 -10.06 -14.22 4.15
CA GLY A 205 -9.96 -15.67 3.94
C GLY A 205 -9.18 -16.01 2.67
N VAL A 206 -8.46 -17.13 2.72
CA VAL A 206 -7.68 -17.65 1.59
C VAL A 206 -8.07 -19.09 1.29
N ASP A 207 -8.31 -19.37 0.01
CA ASP A 207 -8.52 -20.71 -0.51
C ASP A 207 -7.18 -21.48 -0.56
N ASP A 208 -6.88 -22.23 0.49
CA ASP A 208 -5.62 -22.96 0.63
C ASP A 208 -5.41 -24.00 -0.48
N ASN A 209 -6.50 -24.63 -0.94
CA ASN A 209 -6.43 -25.64 -1.99
C ASN A 209 -6.00 -25.00 -3.32
N LEU A 210 -6.69 -23.91 -3.72
CA LEU A 210 -6.33 -23.19 -4.93
C LEU A 210 -4.91 -22.63 -4.86
N VAL A 211 -4.50 -22.03 -3.72
CA VAL A 211 -3.14 -21.49 -3.55
C VAL A 211 -2.10 -22.59 -3.68
N SER A 212 -2.31 -23.74 -3.05
CA SER A 212 -1.38 -24.87 -3.11
C SER A 212 -1.25 -25.42 -4.53
N HIS A 213 -2.37 -25.56 -5.25
CA HIS A 213 -2.38 -25.96 -6.65
C HIS A 213 -1.77 -24.91 -7.59
N ALA A 214 -1.94 -23.62 -7.35
CA ALA A 214 -1.30 -22.55 -8.11
C ALA A 214 0.23 -22.63 -8.02
N ILE A 215 0.77 -22.83 -6.81
CA ILE A 215 2.21 -22.99 -6.58
C ILE A 215 2.73 -24.25 -7.27
N ALA A 216 2.02 -25.38 -7.14
CA ALA A 216 2.41 -26.64 -7.76
C ALA A 216 2.37 -26.56 -9.30
N CYS A 217 1.29 -26.00 -9.86
CA CYS A 217 1.11 -25.77 -11.30
C CYS A 217 2.27 -24.93 -11.86
N SER A 218 2.58 -23.81 -11.20
CA SER A 218 3.67 -22.95 -11.68
C SER A 218 5.04 -23.63 -11.57
N LYS A 219 5.27 -24.42 -10.52
CA LYS A 219 6.54 -25.14 -10.36
C LYS A 219 6.74 -26.14 -11.49
N LEU A 220 5.74 -26.99 -11.76
CA LEU A 220 5.79 -27.98 -12.84
C LEU A 220 5.94 -27.33 -14.21
N TYR A 221 5.20 -26.24 -14.46
CA TYR A 221 5.31 -25.48 -15.69
C TYR A 221 6.73 -24.90 -15.86
N THR A 222 7.28 -24.29 -14.82
CA THR A 222 8.64 -23.72 -14.85
C THR A 222 9.69 -24.79 -15.11
N GLU A 223 9.56 -25.98 -14.49
CA GLU A 223 10.45 -27.11 -14.72
C GLU A 223 10.40 -27.56 -16.19
N ARG A 224 9.20 -27.63 -16.79
CA ARG A 224 9.01 -27.94 -18.21
C ARG A 224 9.66 -26.91 -19.13
N LEU A 225 9.45 -25.61 -18.87
CA LEU A 225 10.09 -24.53 -19.65
C LEU A 225 11.62 -24.55 -19.52
N LEU A 226 12.16 -24.91 -18.35
CA LEU A 226 13.60 -25.03 -18.16
C LEU A 226 14.19 -26.20 -18.94
N ILE A 227 13.49 -27.33 -19.01
CA ILE A 227 13.90 -28.47 -19.84
C ILE A 227 13.92 -28.06 -21.31
N GLU A 228 12.82 -27.48 -21.80
CA GLU A 228 12.72 -27.01 -23.18
C GLU A 228 13.80 -25.98 -23.52
N ALA A 229 14.05 -25.02 -22.61
CA ALA A 229 15.10 -24.02 -22.80
C ALA A 229 16.50 -24.64 -22.88
N LYS A 230 16.78 -25.69 -22.08
CA LYS A 230 18.05 -26.43 -22.15
C LYS A 230 18.20 -27.19 -23.45
N GLU A 231 17.15 -27.88 -23.89
CA GLU A 231 17.14 -28.63 -25.15
C GLU A 231 17.32 -27.71 -26.36
N LEU A 232 16.70 -26.51 -26.32
CA LEU A 232 16.79 -25.52 -27.38
C LEU A 232 18.16 -24.84 -27.46
N THR A 233 18.78 -24.53 -26.31
CA THR A 233 19.98 -23.69 -26.27
C THR A 233 21.28 -24.46 -26.02
N GLY A 234 21.20 -25.65 -25.44
CA GLY A 234 22.36 -26.42 -24.98
C GLY A 234 23.08 -25.83 -23.75
N VAL A 235 22.56 -24.76 -23.14
CA VAL A 235 23.21 -24.12 -21.98
C VAL A 235 22.88 -24.83 -20.67
N ASP A 236 23.85 -24.92 -19.76
CA ASP A 236 23.68 -25.59 -18.46
C ASP A 236 22.61 -24.93 -17.58
N ASN A 237 22.55 -23.59 -17.62
CA ASN A 237 21.62 -22.81 -16.81
C ASN A 237 20.92 -21.71 -17.65
N PRO A 238 19.73 -22.01 -18.21
CA PRO A 238 18.95 -21.03 -18.96
C PRO A 238 18.46 -19.82 -18.15
N ASN A 239 18.60 -19.83 -16.82
CA ASN A 239 18.33 -18.63 -16.00
C ASN A 239 19.53 -17.68 -15.90
N SER A 240 20.71 -18.09 -16.36
CA SER A 240 21.92 -17.30 -16.33
C SER A 240 21.91 -16.27 -17.46
N LEU A 241 21.72 -14.99 -17.11
CA LEU A 241 21.75 -13.88 -18.07
C LEU A 241 23.04 -13.86 -18.91
N PRO A 242 24.25 -14.05 -18.33
CA PRO A 242 25.47 -14.12 -19.14
C PRO A 242 25.47 -15.25 -20.18
N GLN A 243 25.07 -16.47 -19.79
CA GLN A 243 25.04 -17.61 -20.73
C GLN A 243 24.03 -17.39 -21.85
N LEU A 244 22.84 -16.85 -21.53
CA LEU A 244 21.85 -16.52 -22.55
C LEU A 244 22.34 -15.41 -23.47
N LYS A 245 23.00 -14.37 -22.96
CA LYS A 245 23.55 -13.29 -23.79
C LYS A 245 24.55 -13.81 -24.82
N GLU A 246 25.42 -14.73 -24.41
CA GLU A 246 26.39 -15.39 -25.28
C GLU A 246 25.67 -16.21 -26.37
N TRP A 247 24.70 -17.05 -25.97
CA TRP A 247 23.91 -17.84 -26.92
C TRP A 247 23.15 -16.97 -27.93
N PHE A 248 22.46 -15.91 -27.48
CA PHE A 248 21.76 -15.00 -28.38
C PHE A 248 22.72 -14.27 -29.33
N ALA A 249 23.90 -13.86 -28.84
CA ALA A 249 24.92 -13.24 -29.67
C ALA A 249 25.41 -14.19 -30.78
N ASP A 250 25.63 -15.46 -30.46
CA ASP A 250 26.00 -16.50 -31.44
C ASP A 250 24.90 -16.73 -32.50
N GLN A 251 23.64 -16.55 -32.11
CA GLN A 251 22.48 -16.59 -33.02
C GLN A 251 22.24 -15.26 -33.77
N GLY A 252 23.09 -14.26 -33.59
CA GLY A 252 23.00 -12.97 -34.29
C GLY A 252 22.10 -11.92 -33.64
N LEU A 253 21.65 -12.13 -32.39
CA LEU A 253 20.83 -11.19 -31.63
C LEU A 253 21.61 -10.63 -30.42
N GLN A 254 21.93 -9.33 -30.45
CA GLN A 254 22.60 -8.67 -29.32
C GLN A 254 21.59 -8.26 -28.24
N ILE A 255 21.83 -8.63 -26.99
CA ILE A 255 20.91 -8.37 -25.87
C ILE A 255 21.59 -7.63 -24.73
N ASP A 256 21.15 -6.40 -24.50
CA ASP A 256 21.58 -5.61 -23.34
C ASP A 256 20.76 -5.93 -22.09
N SER A 257 19.45 -6.15 -22.25
CA SER A 257 18.51 -6.40 -21.16
C SER A 257 17.34 -7.27 -21.63
N LEU A 258 16.95 -8.23 -20.80
CA LEU A 258 15.78 -9.11 -20.99
C LEU A 258 14.58 -8.66 -20.13
N ASN A 259 14.50 -7.38 -19.78
CA ASN A 259 13.37 -6.84 -19.03
C ASN A 259 12.10 -6.77 -19.91
N LYS A 260 10.95 -6.60 -19.26
CA LYS A 260 9.65 -6.57 -19.92
C LYS A 260 9.55 -5.48 -21.00
N ASP A 261 10.17 -4.33 -20.75
CA ASP A 261 10.06 -3.15 -21.62
C ASP A 261 10.78 -3.36 -22.96
N ASN A 262 11.89 -4.11 -22.96
CA ASN A 262 12.67 -4.37 -24.18
C ASN A 262 12.19 -5.62 -24.94
N MET A 263 11.36 -6.47 -24.32
CA MET A 263 10.94 -7.74 -24.90
C MET A 263 10.23 -7.61 -26.26
N PRO A 264 9.34 -6.63 -26.50
CA PRO A 264 8.70 -6.46 -27.81
C PRO A 264 9.71 -6.21 -28.94
N GLU A 265 10.69 -5.33 -28.73
CA GLU A 265 11.74 -5.03 -29.70
C GLU A 265 12.62 -6.25 -29.96
N LEU A 266 12.96 -7.01 -28.91
CA LEU A 266 13.74 -8.24 -29.05
C LEU A 266 12.99 -9.34 -29.80
N LEU A 267 11.69 -9.48 -29.59
CA LEU A 267 10.85 -10.45 -30.29
C LEU A 267 10.68 -10.12 -31.77
N ASP A 268 10.66 -8.84 -32.13
CA ASP A 268 10.61 -8.38 -33.52
C ASP A 268 11.97 -8.52 -34.23
N ALA A 269 13.06 -8.25 -33.50
CA ALA A 269 14.43 -8.41 -33.99
C ALA A 269 14.95 -9.85 -33.99
N ALA A 270 14.15 -10.82 -33.52
CA ALA A 270 14.57 -12.22 -33.39
C ALA A 270 14.88 -12.83 -34.78
N PRO A 271 16.12 -13.26 -35.04
CA PRO A 271 16.54 -13.71 -36.37
C PRO A 271 15.99 -15.09 -36.76
N THR A 272 15.57 -15.89 -35.79
CA THR A 272 15.11 -17.27 -35.99
C THR A 272 13.91 -17.62 -35.11
N ASP A 273 13.16 -18.65 -35.48
CA ASP A 273 12.07 -19.16 -34.62
C ASP A 273 12.59 -19.69 -33.27
N GLU A 274 13.82 -20.21 -33.24
CA GLU A 274 14.48 -20.68 -32.01
C GLU A 274 14.78 -19.52 -31.05
N THR A 275 15.37 -18.43 -31.56
CA THR A 275 15.62 -17.23 -30.75
C THR A 275 14.32 -16.60 -30.25
N LYS A 276 13.30 -16.56 -31.11
CA LYS A 276 11.95 -16.10 -30.74
C LYS A 276 11.31 -16.98 -29.67
N ARG A 277 11.44 -18.31 -29.78
CA ARG A 277 10.94 -19.25 -28.77
C ARG A 277 11.67 -19.07 -27.44
N MET A 278 12.98 -18.96 -27.44
CA MET A 278 13.76 -18.75 -26.20
C MET A 278 13.40 -17.43 -25.50
N LEU A 279 13.17 -16.34 -26.25
CA LEU A 279 12.66 -15.09 -25.70
C LEU A 279 11.26 -15.28 -25.07
N GLY A 280 10.39 -16.04 -25.72
CA GLY A 280 9.08 -16.44 -25.18
C GLY A 280 9.21 -17.23 -23.87
N LEU A 281 10.03 -18.28 -23.84
CA LEU A 281 10.33 -19.07 -22.64
C LEU A 281 10.83 -18.16 -21.50
N ARG A 282 11.72 -17.21 -21.80
CA ARG A 282 12.23 -16.27 -20.79
C ARG A 282 11.15 -15.35 -20.26
N GLN A 283 10.27 -14.85 -21.12
CA GLN A 283 9.14 -13.99 -20.74
C GLN A 283 8.18 -14.74 -19.80
N GLU A 284 7.89 -16.00 -20.10
CA GLU A 284 7.01 -16.84 -19.28
C GLU A 284 7.63 -17.18 -17.92
N MET A 285 8.89 -17.63 -17.91
CA MET A 285 9.65 -17.88 -16.67
C MET A 285 9.86 -16.61 -15.82
N GLY A 286 9.78 -15.42 -16.44
CA GLY A 286 9.96 -14.13 -15.77
C GLY A 286 8.72 -13.61 -15.04
N LYS A 287 7.54 -14.22 -15.21
CA LYS A 287 6.31 -13.79 -14.54
C LYS A 287 6.36 -14.12 -13.05
N THR A 288 6.01 -13.14 -12.22
CA THR A 288 6.14 -13.19 -10.75
C THR A 288 4.82 -13.40 -10.01
N SER A 289 3.75 -13.81 -10.71
CA SER A 289 2.42 -14.04 -10.12
C SER A 289 2.44 -15.04 -8.97
N VAL A 290 3.35 -16.03 -9.03
CA VAL A 290 3.56 -17.05 -7.98
C VAL A 290 3.96 -16.48 -6.63
N ASN A 291 4.80 -15.44 -6.61
CA ASN A 291 5.33 -14.86 -5.36
C ASN A 291 4.21 -14.38 -4.41
N LYS A 292 3.03 -14.09 -4.97
CA LYS A 292 1.85 -13.69 -4.20
C LYS A 292 1.14 -14.88 -3.58
N TYR A 293 1.03 -15.99 -4.31
CA TYR A 293 0.54 -17.25 -3.76
C TYR A 293 1.47 -17.75 -2.65
N ASP A 294 2.79 -17.66 -2.84
CA ASP A 294 3.76 -17.97 -1.77
C ASP A 294 3.58 -17.07 -0.55
N ALA A 295 3.41 -15.75 -0.78
CA ALA A 295 3.17 -14.80 0.31
C ALA A 295 1.84 -15.05 1.05
N MET A 296 0.79 -15.49 0.33
CA MET A 296 -0.46 -15.94 0.94
C MET A 296 -0.20 -17.18 1.79
N LYS A 297 0.37 -18.25 1.21
CA LYS A 297 0.65 -19.51 1.92
C LYS A 297 1.50 -19.31 3.17
N LEU A 298 2.52 -18.44 3.12
CA LEU A 298 3.39 -18.12 4.25
C LEU A 298 2.70 -17.25 5.31
N GLY A 299 1.75 -16.39 4.93
CA GLY A 299 1.09 -15.44 5.81
C GLY A 299 -0.27 -15.88 6.34
N THR A 300 -0.84 -16.97 5.80
CA THR A 300 -2.11 -17.53 6.25
C THR A 300 -1.99 -18.04 7.69
N CYS A 301 -2.86 -17.54 8.55
CA CYS A 301 -2.99 -17.93 9.94
C CYS A 301 -3.74 -19.27 10.08
N ASP A 302 -3.76 -19.85 11.28
CA ASP A 302 -4.35 -21.17 11.53
C ASP A 302 -5.84 -21.27 11.15
N ASP A 303 -6.56 -20.14 11.16
CA ASP A 303 -7.96 -20.05 10.78
C ASP A 303 -8.20 -19.82 9.27
N GLY A 304 -7.15 -19.92 8.45
CA GLY A 304 -7.26 -19.79 7.00
C GLY A 304 -7.29 -18.34 6.49
N ARG A 305 -6.97 -17.34 7.33
CA ARG A 305 -6.99 -15.93 6.93
C ARG A 305 -5.59 -15.33 6.85
N VAL A 306 -5.37 -14.44 5.89
CA VAL A 306 -4.19 -13.56 5.86
C VAL A 306 -4.53 -12.24 6.54
N ARG A 307 -3.67 -11.83 7.48
CA ARG A 307 -3.87 -10.64 8.33
C ARG A 307 -2.79 -9.60 8.13
N GLY A 308 -2.96 -8.41 8.69
CA GLY A 308 -1.94 -7.33 8.72
C GLY A 308 -1.39 -6.93 7.34
N ILE A 309 -2.21 -7.06 6.30
CA ILE A 309 -1.86 -6.81 4.90
C ILE A 309 -2.04 -5.35 4.49
N LEU A 310 -2.58 -4.50 5.38
CA LEU A 310 -2.76 -3.07 5.18
C LEU A 310 -1.91 -2.30 6.17
N GLN A 311 -1.46 -1.11 5.76
CA GLN A 311 -0.74 -0.19 6.62
C GLN A 311 -1.35 1.20 6.51
N TYR A 312 -1.92 1.66 7.63
CA TYR A 312 -2.32 3.04 7.85
C TYR A 312 -1.19 4.02 7.51
N CYS A 313 -1.53 5.07 6.77
CA CYS A 313 -0.61 6.13 6.35
C CYS A 313 0.67 5.63 5.65
N GLY A 314 0.58 4.48 4.95
CA GLY A 314 1.71 3.86 4.27
C GLY A 314 2.28 4.68 3.10
N ALA A 315 1.46 5.55 2.50
CA ALA A 315 1.89 6.57 1.53
C ALA A 315 2.01 7.94 2.22
N SER A 316 3.18 8.26 2.76
CA SER A 316 3.41 9.43 3.63
C SER A 316 3.05 10.81 3.03
N ARG A 317 2.84 10.91 1.71
CA ARG A 317 2.47 12.16 1.02
C ARG A 317 0.98 12.42 0.92
N THR A 318 0.17 11.37 0.98
CA THR A 318 -1.27 11.43 0.75
C THR A 318 -2.06 10.66 1.80
N TRP A 319 -1.36 10.05 2.75
CA TRP A 319 -1.88 9.23 3.83
C TRP A 319 -2.72 8.03 3.38
N ARG A 320 -2.69 7.71 2.08
CA ARG A 320 -3.28 6.47 1.56
C ARG A 320 -2.66 5.28 2.28
N TRP A 321 -3.51 4.29 2.52
CA TRP A 321 -3.04 2.98 2.94
C TRP A 321 -2.10 2.39 1.90
N ALA A 322 -1.13 1.63 2.37
CA ALA A 322 -0.29 0.82 1.51
C ALA A 322 -0.45 -0.64 1.91
N GLY A 323 -0.48 -1.56 0.96
CA GLY A 323 -0.49 -2.96 1.33
C GLY A 323 0.90 -3.47 1.70
N ARG A 324 0.92 -4.57 2.44
CA ARG A 324 2.08 -5.26 2.99
C ARG A 324 1.95 -6.75 2.73
N ARG A 325 3.10 -7.43 2.60
CA ARG A 325 3.19 -8.86 2.29
C ARG A 325 2.46 -9.18 0.98
N VAL A 326 1.21 -9.64 1.07
CA VAL A 326 0.30 -9.74 -0.05
C VAL A 326 -0.18 -8.33 -0.44
N GLN A 327 0.64 -7.59 -1.20
CA GLN A 327 0.30 -6.24 -1.66
C GLN A 327 -0.95 -6.26 -2.56
N MET A 328 -2.13 -6.08 -1.94
CA MET A 328 -3.45 -6.16 -2.56
C MET A 328 -3.70 -5.04 -3.59
N HIS A 329 -3.08 -3.87 -3.37
CA HIS A 329 -3.24 -2.70 -4.25
C HIS A 329 -2.67 -2.89 -5.65
N ASN A 330 -1.80 -3.90 -5.84
CA ASN A 330 -1.14 -4.17 -7.11
C ASN A 330 -1.57 -5.51 -7.73
N LEU A 331 -2.69 -6.10 -7.31
CA LEU A 331 -3.20 -7.32 -7.94
C LEU A 331 -3.67 -7.00 -9.38
N PRO A 332 -3.34 -7.85 -10.37
CA PRO A 332 -3.79 -7.69 -11.76
C PRO A 332 -5.32 -7.70 -11.84
N GLN A 333 -5.88 -7.01 -12.83
CA GLN A 333 -7.31 -7.06 -13.13
C GLN A 333 -7.66 -8.37 -13.83
N ASN A 334 -8.88 -8.85 -13.65
CA ASN A 334 -9.40 -10.04 -14.31
C ASN A 334 -9.86 -9.73 -15.76
N HIS A 335 -9.58 -10.64 -16.67
CA HIS A 335 -9.91 -10.61 -18.10
C HIS A 335 -10.40 -11.97 -18.62
N LEU A 336 -10.28 -13.02 -17.81
CA LEU A 336 -10.82 -14.34 -18.11
C LEU A 336 -12.35 -14.36 -17.92
N GLU A 337 -13.10 -14.86 -18.91
CA GLU A 337 -14.57 -14.84 -18.88
C GLU A 337 -15.17 -15.78 -17.82
N ASP A 338 -14.58 -16.97 -17.61
CA ASP A 338 -15.12 -17.99 -16.70
C ASP A 338 -14.13 -18.33 -15.57
N LEU A 339 -13.95 -17.37 -14.67
CA LEU A 339 -13.05 -17.50 -13.52
C LEU A 339 -13.43 -18.70 -12.64
N GLY A 340 -14.73 -18.93 -12.41
CA GLY A 340 -15.22 -20.02 -11.57
C GLY A 340 -14.80 -21.40 -12.10
N ARG A 341 -14.98 -21.69 -13.39
CA ARG A 341 -14.52 -22.96 -13.97
C ARG A 341 -13.00 -23.07 -13.98
N ALA A 342 -12.28 -22.00 -14.30
CA ALA A 342 -10.82 -22.02 -14.28
C ALA A 342 -10.27 -22.32 -12.87
N ARG A 343 -10.89 -21.76 -11.82
CA ARG A 343 -10.58 -22.10 -10.42
C ARG A 343 -10.78 -23.58 -10.13
N ASN A 344 -11.90 -24.16 -10.59
CA ASN A 344 -12.22 -25.56 -10.35
C ASN A 344 -11.22 -26.50 -11.03
N VAL A 345 -10.82 -26.22 -12.28
CA VAL A 345 -9.81 -27.01 -13.00
C VAL A 345 -8.43 -26.89 -12.34
N LEU A 346 -8.03 -25.68 -11.93
CA LEU A 346 -6.78 -25.52 -11.18
C LEU A 346 -6.81 -26.31 -9.86
N SER A 347 -7.92 -26.22 -9.14
CA SER A 347 -8.14 -26.87 -7.84
C SER A 347 -8.25 -28.40 -7.92
N SER A 348 -8.53 -28.97 -9.10
CA SER A 348 -8.53 -30.43 -9.31
C SER A 348 -7.15 -31.00 -9.58
N GLY A 349 -6.14 -30.14 -9.82
CA GLY A 349 -4.78 -30.54 -10.16
C GLY A 349 -4.58 -30.94 -11.62
N ASP A 350 -5.58 -30.74 -12.50
CA ASP A 350 -5.47 -31.05 -13.93
C ASP A 350 -4.88 -29.86 -14.69
N TYR A 351 -3.57 -29.67 -14.54
CA TYR A 351 -2.86 -28.53 -15.11
C TYR A 351 -2.74 -28.58 -16.64
N GLU A 352 -2.77 -29.77 -17.23
CA GLU A 352 -2.80 -29.94 -18.69
C GLU A 352 -4.13 -29.45 -19.23
N LEU A 353 -5.25 -29.84 -18.62
CA LEU A 353 -6.57 -29.32 -18.99
C LEU A 353 -6.67 -27.80 -18.78
N LEU A 354 -6.11 -27.28 -17.68
CA LEU A 354 -6.06 -25.84 -17.43
C LEU A 354 -5.37 -25.09 -18.57
N GLU A 355 -4.21 -25.59 -19.00
CA GLU A 355 -3.43 -25.01 -20.09
C GLU A 355 -4.15 -25.12 -21.44
N MET A 356 -4.77 -26.27 -21.74
CA MET A 356 -5.52 -26.46 -22.99
C MET A 356 -6.72 -25.52 -23.12
N LEU A 357 -7.42 -25.26 -22.01
CA LEU A 357 -8.65 -24.45 -22.02
C LEU A 357 -8.38 -22.95 -21.96
N TYR A 358 -7.38 -22.52 -21.19
CA TYR A 358 -7.19 -21.11 -20.83
C TYR A 358 -5.82 -20.55 -21.23
N GLY A 359 -4.94 -21.37 -21.79
CA GLY A 359 -3.60 -20.99 -22.22
C GLY A 359 -2.55 -21.11 -21.11
N ALA A 360 -1.37 -20.53 -21.35
CA ALA A 360 -0.19 -20.70 -20.51
C ALA A 360 -0.46 -20.41 -19.01
N PRO A 361 -0.15 -21.34 -18.08
CA PRO A 361 -0.37 -21.18 -16.65
C PRO A 361 0.06 -19.84 -16.04
N PRO A 362 1.22 -19.22 -16.38
CA PRO A 362 1.57 -17.93 -15.82
C PRO A 362 0.56 -16.80 -16.10
N PHE A 363 -0.14 -16.86 -17.24
CA PHE A 363 -1.26 -15.97 -17.54
C PHE A 363 -2.47 -16.34 -16.67
N VAL A 364 -2.92 -17.59 -16.72
CA VAL A 364 -4.10 -18.06 -15.98
C VAL A 364 -3.96 -17.82 -14.46
N LEU A 365 -2.80 -18.12 -13.88
CA LEU A 365 -2.52 -17.88 -12.46
C LEU A 365 -2.50 -16.40 -12.11
N SER A 366 -2.14 -15.51 -13.04
CA SER A 366 -2.25 -14.06 -12.86
C SER A 366 -3.72 -13.63 -12.82
N GLU A 367 -4.57 -14.23 -13.64
CA GLU A 367 -6.02 -13.96 -13.65
C GLU A 367 -6.72 -14.50 -12.40
N LEU A 368 -6.29 -15.65 -11.88
CA LEU A 368 -6.93 -16.31 -10.74
C LEU A 368 -6.50 -15.77 -9.37
N ILE A 369 -5.48 -14.92 -9.30
CA ILE A 369 -4.86 -14.50 -8.03
C ILE A 369 -5.80 -13.75 -7.09
N ARG A 370 -6.72 -12.92 -7.59
CA ARG A 370 -7.71 -12.24 -6.75
C ARG A 370 -8.69 -13.24 -6.17
N THR A 371 -9.03 -14.23 -6.98
CA THR A 371 -10.04 -15.21 -6.64
C THR A 371 -9.61 -16.13 -5.50
N SER A 372 -8.31 -16.24 -5.20
CA SER A 372 -7.85 -16.99 -4.01
C SER A 372 -8.34 -16.39 -2.70
N LEU A 373 -8.83 -15.14 -2.71
CA LEU A 373 -9.44 -14.50 -1.56
C LEU A 373 -10.93 -14.83 -1.51
N ILE A 374 -11.36 -15.40 -0.40
CA ILE A 374 -12.72 -15.94 -0.22
C ILE A 374 -13.38 -15.37 1.03
N PRO A 375 -14.72 -15.23 1.04
CA PRO A 375 -15.48 -14.78 2.20
C PRO A 375 -15.46 -15.84 3.31
N SER A 376 -16.00 -15.48 4.47
CA SER A 376 -16.20 -16.45 5.54
C SER A 376 -17.25 -17.50 5.14
N PRO A 377 -17.25 -18.71 5.73
CA PRO A 377 -18.26 -19.72 5.40
C PRO A 377 -19.69 -19.21 5.63
N GLY A 378 -20.57 -19.36 4.62
CA GLY A 378 -21.94 -18.84 4.65
C GLY A 378 -22.09 -17.35 4.33
N ASN A 379 -21.00 -16.69 3.95
CA ASN A 379 -20.97 -15.30 3.52
C ASN A 379 -20.62 -15.18 2.03
N ARG A 380 -20.89 -14.00 1.49
CA ARG A 380 -20.42 -13.50 0.20
C ARG A 380 -19.67 -12.18 0.39
N PHE A 381 -18.93 -11.76 -0.63
CA PHE A 381 -18.40 -10.40 -0.66
C PHE A 381 -19.42 -9.43 -1.25
N ILE A 382 -19.57 -8.26 -0.63
CA ILE A 382 -20.15 -7.08 -1.27
C ILE A 382 -19.01 -6.08 -1.47
N VAL A 383 -18.73 -5.77 -2.74
CA VAL A 383 -17.65 -4.86 -3.14
C VAL A 383 -18.28 -3.55 -3.59
N SER A 384 -17.77 -2.42 -3.10
CA SER A 384 -18.25 -1.09 -3.46
C SER A 384 -17.09 -0.13 -3.68
N ASP A 385 -17.11 0.61 -4.79
CA ASP A 385 -16.04 1.48 -5.26
C ASP A 385 -16.56 2.89 -5.56
N PHE A 386 -15.81 3.92 -5.19
CA PHE A 386 -16.18 5.28 -5.57
C PHE A 386 -15.97 5.53 -7.06
N SER A 387 -17.04 5.91 -7.75
CA SER A 387 -16.99 6.17 -9.20
C SER A 387 -16.19 7.44 -9.52
N ALA A 388 -14.92 7.29 -9.91
CA ALA A 388 -14.03 8.39 -10.35
C ALA A 388 -13.83 9.49 -9.28
N ILE A 389 -13.55 9.10 -8.04
CA ILE A 389 -13.45 10.01 -6.90
C ILE A 389 -12.44 11.15 -7.10
N GLU A 390 -11.25 10.87 -7.63
CA GLU A 390 -10.22 11.91 -7.80
C GLU A 390 -10.66 13.01 -8.80
N ALA A 391 -11.40 12.63 -9.85
CA ALA A 391 -11.96 13.58 -10.82
C ALA A 391 -13.07 14.44 -10.20
N ARG A 392 -13.85 13.90 -9.27
CA ARG A 392 -14.86 14.65 -8.49
C ARG A 392 -14.20 15.62 -7.53
N VAL A 393 -13.19 15.15 -6.78
CA VAL A 393 -12.48 15.95 -5.77
C VAL A 393 -11.73 17.11 -6.40
N ILE A 394 -11.01 16.90 -7.51
CA ILE A 394 -10.30 18.01 -8.16
C ILE A 394 -11.26 19.06 -8.74
N ALA A 395 -12.38 18.62 -9.33
CA ALA A 395 -13.41 19.52 -9.83
C ALA A 395 -14.06 20.32 -8.70
N TRP A 396 -14.34 19.68 -7.57
CA TRP A 396 -14.87 20.33 -6.37
C TRP A 396 -13.90 21.36 -5.82
N LEU A 397 -12.64 20.99 -5.58
CA LEU A 397 -11.59 21.92 -5.10
C LEU A 397 -11.38 23.13 -6.03
N ALA A 398 -11.54 22.94 -7.33
CA ALA A 398 -11.37 23.97 -8.34
C ALA A 398 -12.64 24.78 -8.62
N ASP A 399 -13.80 24.39 -8.08
CA ASP A 399 -15.12 24.86 -8.51
C ASP A 399 -15.36 24.69 -10.02
N GLU A 400 -14.86 23.62 -10.64
CA GLU A 400 -15.04 23.37 -12.08
C GLU A 400 -16.45 22.83 -12.37
N MET A 401 -17.42 23.75 -12.37
CA MET A 401 -18.86 23.45 -12.30
C MET A 401 -19.34 22.46 -13.35
N TRP A 402 -18.87 22.57 -14.59
CA TRP A 402 -19.36 21.68 -15.64
C TRP A 402 -19.02 20.20 -15.39
N VAL A 403 -17.88 19.93 -14.75
CA VAL A 403 -17.49 18.57 -14.37
C VAL A 403 -18.38 18.09 -13.22
N LEU A 404 -18.68 18.98 -12.26
CA LEU A 404 -19.61 18.70 -11.17
C LEU A 404 -21.02 18.42 -11.69
N ASP A 405 -21.52 19.21 -12.64
CA ASP A 405 -22.83 19.04 -13.27
C ASP A 405 -22.91 17.67 -13.99
N VAL A 406 -21.86 17.26 -14.70
CA VAL A 406 -21.76 15.93 -15.30
C VAL A 406 -21.88 14.84 -14.23
N PHE A 407 -21.20 15.01 -13.10
CA PHE A 407 -21.21 14.03 -12.01
C PHE A 407 -22.50 14.00 -11.19
N GLN A 408 -23.26 15.11 -11.15
CA GLN A 408 -24.60 15.18 -10.56
C GLN A 408 -25.68 14.64 -11.52
N GLY A 409 -25.45 14.71 -12.83
CA GLY A 409 -26.30 14.13 -13.86
C GLY A 409 -25.93 12.69 -14.20
N HIS A 410 -25.53 12.45 -15.44
CA HIS A 410 -25.33 11.11 -16.00
C HIS A 410 -23.98 10.45 -15.61
N GLY A 411 -23.01 11.20 -15.09
CA GLY A 411 -21.72 10.71 -14.59
C GLY A 411 -20.69 10.27 -15.64
N LYS A 412 -20.97 10.44 -16.93
CA LYS A 412 -20.12 10.01 -18.07
C LYS A 412 -19.05 11.06 -18.38
N ILE A 413 -18.07 11.19 -17.48
CA ILE A 413 -17.06 12.25 -17.56
C ILE A 413 -16.14 12.15 -18.78
N TYR A 414 -15.80 10.96 -19.26
CA TYR A 414 -14.87 10.81 -20.38
C TYR A 414 -15.48 11.29 -21.70
N GLU A 415 -16.75 10.94 -21.92
CA GLU A 415 -17.56 11.38 -23.04
C GLU A 415 -17.81 12.89 -22.96
N ALA A 416 -18.14 13.43 -21.79
CA ALA A 416 -18.32 14.88 -21.60
C ALA A 416 -17.02 15.67 -21.85
N THR A 417 -15.88 15.17 -21.37
CA THR A 417 -14.56 15.75 -21.66
C THR A 417 -14.26 15.72 -23.15
N ALA A 418 -14.51 14.60 -23.83
CA ALA A 418 -14.32 14.52 -25.29
C ALA A 418 -15.23 15.52 -26.04
N SER A 419 -16.52 15.58 -25.68
CA SER A 419 -17.48 16.54 -26.25
C SER A 419 -16.95 17.98 -26.18
N ARG A 420 -16.44 18.39 -25.01
CA ARG A 420 -15.88 19.73 -24.82
C ARG A 420 -14.56 19.97 -25.55
N MET A 421 -13.64 19.00 -25.53
CA MET A 421 -12.33 19.15 -26.17
C MET A 421 -12.44 19.27 -27.70
N PHE A 422 -13.36 18.51 -28.30
CA PHE A 422 -13.51 18.45 -29.76
C PHE A 422 -14.69 19.28 -30.30
N GLY A 423 -15.54 19.83 -29.44
CA GLY A 423 -16.75 20.59 -29.86
C GLY A 423 -17.80 19.71 -30.55
N ILE A 424 -17.88 18.43 -30.16
CA ILE A 424 -18.79 17.44 -30.74
C ILE A 424 -19.96 17.18 -29.79
N ASP A 425 -21.13 16.83 -30.33
CA ASP A 425 -22.32 16.57 -29.53
C ASP A 425 -22.12 15.32 -28.64
N PHE A 426 -22.42 15.46 -27.35
CA PHE A 426 -22.23 14.44 -26.33
C PHE A 426 -23.00 13.16 -26.65
N GLU A 427 -24.25 13.29 -27.11
CA GLU A 427 -25.13 12.15 -27.40
C GLU A 427 -24.60 11.27 -28.55
N THR A 428 -23.67 11.80 -29.35
CA THR A 428 -23.04 11.07 -30.46
C THR A 428 -21.83 10.23 -30.03
N ILE A 429 -21.35 10.36 -28.78
CA ILE A 429 -20.20 9.61 -28.27
C ILE A 429 -20.70 8.31 -27.62
N VAL A 430 -21.32 7.45 -28.43
CA VAL A 430 -21.90 6.16 -28.01
C VAL A 430 -21.37 5.02 -28.87
N LYS A 431 -21.23 3.82 -28.28
CA LYS A 431 -20.64 2.67 -28.96
C LYS A 431 -21.41 2.36 -30.25
N GLY A 432 -20.69 2.25 -31.37
CA GLY A 432 -21.27 2.04 -32.70
C GLY A 432 -21.42 3.31 -33.55
N HIS A 433 -21.29 4.50 -32.95
CA HIS A 433 -21.27 5.78 -33.67
C HIS A 433 -19.82 6.21 -34.00
N GLU A 434 -19.61 6.96 -35.09
CA GLU A 434 -18.26 7.36 -35.54
C GLU A 434 -17.50 8.24 -34.52
N ASN A 435 -18.23 9.03 -33.73
CA ASN A 435 -17.66 9.91 -32.71
C ASN A 435 -17.24 9.17 -31.44
N TYR A 436 -17.55 7.87 -31.30
CA TYR A 436 -17.11 7.07 -30.16
C TYR A 436 -15.59 7.00 -30.04
N LYS A 437 -14.85 7.11 -31.16
CA LYS A 437 -13.38 7.14 -31.18
C LYS A 437 -12.77 8.24 -30.29
N TYR A 438 -13.47 9.36 -30.10
CA TYR A 438 -12.98 10.48 -29.28
C TYR A 438 -13.04 10.20 -27.77
N ARG A 439 -13.81 9.20 -27.35
CA ARG A 439 -13.90 8.79 -25.94
C ARG A 439 -12.54 8.40 -25.36
N ALA A 440 -11.68 7.74 -26.15
CA ALA A 440 -10.34 7.36 -25.73
C ALA A 440 -9.52 8.59 -25.34
N SER A 441 -9.49 9.62 -26.21
CA SER A 441 -8.84 10.90 -25.93
C SER A 441 -9.41 11.60 -24.71
N GLY A 442 -10.74 11.63 -24.55
CA GLY A 442 -11.38 12.20 -23.35
C GLY A 442 -10.99 11.48 -22.05
N LYS A 443 -10.91 10.14 -22.08
CA LYS A 443 -10.47 9.32 -20.94
C LYS A 443 -9.01 9.60 -20.59
N VAL A 444 -8.09 9.49 -21.56
CA VAL A 444 -6.65 9.68 -21.34
C VAL A 444 -6.37 11.10 -20.85
N ALA A 445 -7.01 12.12 -21.45
CA ALA A 445 -6.84 13.51 -21.02
C ALA A 445 -7.34 13.76 -19.59
N THR A 446 -8.50 13.22 -19.22
CA THR A 446 -9.05 13.34 -17.85
C THR A 446 -8.08 12.77 -16.81
N LEU A 447 -7.47 11.61 -17.10
CA LEU A 447 -6.55 10.94 -16.19
C LEU A 447 -5.15 11.58 -16.16
N ALA A 448 -4.64 12.06 -17.29
CA ALA A 448 -3.28 12.57 -17.40
C ALA A 448 -3.15 14.05 -17.02
N CYS A 449 -4.12 14.88 -17.40
CA CYS A 449 -3.97 16.33 -17.36
C CYS A 449 -4.36 16.96 -16.02
N GLY A 450 -5.17 16.28 -15.20
CA GLY A 450 -5.73 16.79 -13.95
C GLY A 450 -4.69 17.39 -12.99
N PHE A 451 -3.47 16.87 -12.97
CA PHE A 451 -2.38 17.33 -12.10
C PHE A 451 -1.25 18.03 -12.88
N GLY A 452 -1.59 18.63 -14.02
CA GLY A 452 -0.65 19.37 -14.86
C GLY A 452 0.25 18.50 -15.73
N GLY A 453 -0.14 17.24 -15.98
CA GLY A 453 0.52 16.37 -16.96
C GLY A 453 0.61 17.02 -18.35
N GLY A 454 1.67 16.66 -19.07
CA GLY A 454 1.91 17.04 -20.47
C GLY A 454 1.87 15.84 -21.41
N ALA A 455 2.41 15.97 -22.63
CA ALA A 455 2.38 14.90 -23.63
C ALA A 455 2.96 13.56 -23.13
N ALA A 456 4.05 13.57 -22.36
CA ALA A 456 4.62 12.35 -21.79
C ALA A 456 3.65 11.62 -20.83
N ALA A 457 2.83 12.37 -20.07
CA ALA A 457 1.82 11.78 -19.19
C ALA A 457 0.65 11.19 -20.01
N MET A 458 0.25 11.87 -21.08
CA MET A 458 -0.75 11.34 -22.03
C MET A 458 -0.27 10.03 -22.64
N GLU A 459 0.97 10.00 -23.13
CA GLU A 459 1.58 8.83 -23.75
C GLU A 459 1.65 7.63 -22.79
N GLN A 460 1.99 7.89 -21.53
CA GLN A 460 2.04 6.85 -20.49
C GLN A 460 0.64 6.31 -20.15
N MET A 461 -0.39 7.16 -20.18
CA MET A 461 -1.76 6.80 -19.87
C MET A 461 -2.48 6.14 -21.05
N ASP A 462 -2.08 6.42 -22.28
CA ASP A 462 -2.56 5.79 -23.51
C ASP A 462 -1.93 4.39 -23.71
N LYS A 463 -2.25 3.48 -22.77
CA LYS A 463 -1.70 2.10 -22.77
C LYS A 463 -2.06 1.31 -24.03
N LYS A 464 -3.18 1.62 -24.67
CA LYS A 464 -3.65 0.96 -25.90
C LYS A 464 -3.09 1.59 -27.17
N LYS A 465 -2.38 2.72 -27.06
CA LYS A 465 -1.86 3.50 -28.19
C LYS A 465 -2.95 3.83 -29.21
N GLU A 466 -4.13 4.20 -28.71
CA GLU A 466 -5.29 4.56 -29.53
C GLU A 466 -5.20 6.00 -30.06
N ILE A 467 -4.28 6.81 -29.52
CA ILE A 467 -4.10 8.22 -29.87
C ILE A 467 -2.75 8.39 -30.60
N PRO A 468 -2.73 9.02 -31.79
CA PRO A 468 -1.48 9.33 -32.48
C PRO A 468 -0.57 10.23 -31.63
N ALA A 469 0.73 9.95 -31.60
CA ALA A 469 1.68 10.61 -30.71
C ALA A 469 1.79 12.14 -30.93
N ASP A 470 1.61 12.59 -32.17
CA ASP A 470 1.58 14.01 -32.55
C ASP A 470 0.35 14.76 -32.00
N GLN A 471 -0.69 14.03 -31.59
CA GLN A 471 -1.91 14.61 -31.01
C GLN A 471 -1.82 14.87 -29.51
N TYR A 472 -0.83 14.33 -28.80
CA TYR A 472 -0.77 14.47 -27.33
C TYR A 472 -0.65 15.94 -26.88
N ASP A 473 0.21 16.74 -27.49
CA ASP A 473 0.35 18.16 -27.14
C ASP A 473 -0.91 19.00 -27.45
N PRO A 474 -1.52 18.88 -28.65
CA PRO A 474 -2.81 19.50 -28.94
C PRO A 474 -3.90 19.15 -27.93
N LEU A 475 -4.04 17.87 -27.58
CA LEU A 475 -5.04 17.40 -26.62
C LEU A 475 -4.83 17.97 -25.22
N VAL A 476 -3.58 18.07 -24.76
CA VAL A 476 -3.24 18.71 -23.48
C VAL A 476 -3.70 20.17 -23.46
N ARG A 477 -3.51 20.91 -24.57
CA ARG A 477 -3.97 22.31 -24.67
C ARG A 477 -5.50 22.39 -24.64
N GLN A 478 -6.18 21.60 -25.47
CA GLN A 478 -7.65 21.54 -25.51
C GLN A 478 -8.26 21.20 -24.14
N TRP A 479 -7.68 20.24 -23.42
CA TRP A 479 -8.15 19.89 -22.08
C TRP A 479 -7.96 21.06 -21.09
N ARG A 480 -6.81 21.75 -21.13
CA ARG A 480 -6.53 22.91 -20.27
C ARG A 480 -7.44 24.09 -20.56
N ASP A 481 -7.82 24.29 -21.83
CA ASP A 481 -8.76 25.33 -22.24
C ASP A 481 -10.20 24.99 -21.81
N ALA A 482 -10.57 23.71 -21.82
CA ALA A 482 -11.85 23.22 -21.32
C ALA A 482 -11.95 23.22 -19.77
N ASN A 483 -10.81 23.20 -19.06
CA ASN A 483 -10.72 23.10 -17.59
C ASN A 483 -9.91 24.26 -16.97
N PRO A 484 -10.30 25.53 -17.20
CA PRO A 484 -9.50 26.68 -16.80
C PRO A 484 -9.42 26.85 -15.28
N ARG A 485 -10.41 26.39 -14.50
CA ARG A 485 -10.38 26.54 -13.04
C ARG A 485 -9.47 25.50 -12.40
N ILE A 486 -9.45 24.27 -12.91
CA ILE A 486 -8.48 23.25 -12.47
C ILE A 486 -7.05 23.74 -12.77
N ARG A 487 -6.81 24.28 -13.97
CA ARG A 487 -5.50 24.86 -14.31
C ARG A 487 -5.10 25.98 -13.34
N LYS A 488 -6.04 26.86 -12.97
CA LYS A 488 -5.79 27.94 -11.99
C LYS A 488 -5.49 27.38 -10.60
N LEU A 489 -6.13 26.28 -10.18
CA LEU A 489 -5.91 25.64 -8.89
C LEU A 489 -4.43 25.25 -8.71
N TRP A 490 -3.76 24.69 -9.72
CA TRP A 490 -2.34 24.32 -9.64
C TRP A 490 -1.45 25.52 -9.27
N TYR A 491 -1.62 26.64 -9.99
CA TYR A 491 -0.83 27.85 -9.74
C TYR A 491 -1.17 28.48 -8.40
N ARG A 492 -2.45 28.47 -8.00
CA ARG A 492 -2.87 28.97 -6.68
C ARG A 492 -2.31 28.14 -5.53
N ALA A 493 -2.28 26.82 -5.67
CA ALA A 493 -1.72 25.92 -4.66
C ALA A 493 -0.20 26.15 -4.51
N GLU A 494 0.52 26.29 -5.62
CA GLU A 494 1.96 26.61 -5.60
C GLU A 494 2.23 27.96 -4.93
N ALA A 495 1.51 29.00 -5.34
CA ALA A 495 1.65 30.34 -4.77
C ALA A 495 1.34 30.34 -3.27
N ALA A 496 0.24 29.72 -2.84
CA ALA A 496 -0.15 29.66 -1.44
C ALA A 496 0.86 28.88 -0.58
N ALA A 497 1.39 27.77 -1.09
CA ALA A 497 2.43 27.00 -0.40
C ALA A 497 3.73 27.80 -0.25
N MET A 498 4.15 28.51 -1.29
CA MET A 498 5.34 29.37 -1.24
C MET A 498 5.14 30.56 -0.30
N GLU A 499 3.99 31.24 -0.39
CA GLU A 499 3.65 32.38 0.48
C GLU A 499 3.62 31.96 1.95
N ALA A 500 3.04 30.80 2.28
CA ALA A 500 3.04 30.28 3.65
C ALA A 500 4.47 30.07 4.18
N VAL A 501 5.39 29.57 3.35
CA VAL A 501 6.80 29.38 3.72
C VAL A 501 7.53 30.72 3.88
N GLN A 502 7.30 31.69 2.98
CA GLN A 502 7.95 33.00 3.00
C GLN A 502 7.50 33.83 4.22
N THR A 503 6.19 33.90 4.43
CA THR A 503 5.57 34.68 5.51
C THR A 503 5.63 33.98 6.87
N LYS A 504 5.93 32.67 6.87
CA LYS A 504 5.81 31.78 8.03
C LYS A 504 4.40 31.81 8.63
N GLY A 505 3.39 31.99 7.79
CA GLY A 505 1.99 32.19 8.15
C GLY A 505 1.05 31.09 7.64
N VAL A 506 -0.23 31.45 7.56
CA VAL A 506 -1.31 30.61 7.04
C VAL A 506 -1.90 31.28 5.81
N VAL A 507 -2.04 30.52 4.72
CA VAL A 507 -2.60 30.98 3.45
C VAL A 507 -3.75 30.05 3.06
N LYS A 508 -4.95 30.61 2.91
CA LYS A 508 -6.14 29.84 2.52
C LYS A 508 -6.14 29.58 1.01
N LEU A 509 -6.58 28.39 0.60
CA LEU A 509 -6.72 28.01 -0.79
C LEU A 509 -8.19 27.98 -1.24
N ALA A 510 -8.88 26.88 -0.95
CA ALA A 510 -10.27 26.62 -1.35
C ALA A 510 -10.85 25.51 -0.48
N HIS A 511 -12.18 25.51 -0.27
CA HIS A 511 -12.92 24.40 0.36
C HIS A 511 -12.28 23.87 1.66
N GLY A 512 -11.96 24.79 2.58
CA GLY A 512 -11.35 24.45 3.87
C GLY A 512 -9.85 24.11 3.82
N VAL A 513 -9.24 24.00 2.64
CA VAL A 513 -7.79 23.77 2.50
C VAL A 513 -7.00 25.04 2.79
N SER A 514 -5.93 24.91 3.58
CA SER A 514 -4.94 25.97 3.79
C SER A 514 -3.52 25.44 3.84
N TYR A 515 -2.56 26.24 3.38
CA TYR A 515 -1.15 26.00 3.62
C TYR A 515 -0.69 26.77 4.86
N ARG A 516 0.01 26.11 5.77
CA ARG A 516 0.46 26.69 7.04
C ARG A 516 1.90 26.34 7.31
N TYR A 517 2.72 27.33 7.64
CA TYR A 517 4.05 27.08 8.16
C TYR A 517 4.04 27.04 9.68
N ALA A 518 4.60 25.98 10.27
CA ALA A 518 4.75 25.87 11.71
C ALA A 518 5.99 25.06 12.07
N LYS A 519 6.81 25.60 13.00
CA LYS A 519 7.94 24.89 13.63
C LYS A 519 8.88 24.18 12.62
N GLY A 520 9.19 24.84 11.49
CA GLY A 520 10.12 24.29 10.49
C GLY A 520 9.49 23.33 9.47
N MET A 521 8.16 23.24 9.43
CA MET A 521 7.42 22.42 8.49
C MET A 521 6.38 23.27 7.76
N LEU A 522 6.15 22.95 6.49
CA LEU A 522 4.95 23.39 5.77
C LEU A 522 3.89 22.30 5.92
N PHE A 523 2.67 22.69 6.19
CA PHE A 523 1.50 21.83 6.26
C PHE A 523 0.50 22.21 5.18
N ALA A 524 -0.17 21.22 4.60
CA ALA A 524 -1.39 21.42 3.84
C ALA A 524 -2.54 20.88 4.71
N ASP A 525 -3.22 21.79 5.40
CA ASP A 525 -4.38 21.49 6.23
C ASP A 525 -5.57 21.16 5.34
N LEU A 526 -6.21 20.02 5.60
CA LEU A 526 -7.35 19.50 4.83
C LEU A 526 -8.67 19.78 5.56
N PRO A 527 -9.79 19.88 4.83
CA PRO A 527 -11.11 20.10 5.44
C PRO A 527 -11.55 18.99 6.40
N SER A 528 -11.04 17.77 6.25
CA SER A 528 -11.27 16.64 7.15
C SER A 528 -10.63 16.81 8.54
N GLY A 529 -9.75 17.80 8.71
CA GLY A 529 -9.13 18.18 9.98
C GLY A 529 -7.68 17.73 10.18
N HIS A 530 -7.15 16.86 9.31
CA HIS A 530 -5.74 16.48 9.34
C HIS A 530 -4.88 17.33 8.37
N SER A 531 -3.55 17.18 8.43
CA SER A 531 -2.62 17.95 7.60
C SER A 531 -1.57 17.07 6.92
N LEU A 532 -1.36 17.28 5.62
CA LEU A 532 -0.18 16.75 4.94
C LEU A 532 1.06 17.54 5.32
N SER A 533 2.20 16.88 5.46
CA SER A 533 3.41 17.49 6.01
C SER A 533 4.56 17.54 4.99
N TYR A 534 5.23 18.70 4.97
CA TYR A 534 6.36 19.02 4.10
C TYR A 534 7.53 19.49 4.98
N PRO A 535 8.34 18.55 5.51
CA PRO A 535 9.41 18.87 6.47
C PRO A 535 10.52 19.73 5.87
N SER A 536 11.03 20.70 6.64
CA SER A 536 12.16 21.57 6.25
C SER A 536 11.96 22.21 4.86
N PRO A 537 10.85 22.91 4.60
CA PRO A 537 10.58 23.50 3.30
C PRO A 537 11.61 24.61 2.99
N GLU A 538 11.97 24.72 1.72
CA GLU A 538 12.98 25.65 1.24
C GLU A 538 12.61 26.13 -0.16
N ILE A 539 12.65 27.45 -0.37
CA ILE A 539 12.43 28.09 -1.67
C ILE A 539 13.79 28.41 -2.27
N LYS A 540 14.04 27.91 -3.48
CA LYS A 540 15.26 28.13 -4.26
C LYS A 540 14.92 28.29 -5.74
N PRO A 541 15.78 28.93 -6.56
CA PRO A 541 15.60 28.92 -8.00
C PRO A 541 15.44 27.49 -8.53
N ASP A 542 14.43 27.25 -9.35
CA ASP A 542 14.22 25.95 -9.97
C ASP A 542 15.19 25.80 -11.15
N PRO A 543 16.12 24.84 -11.18
CA PRO A 543 17.02 24.70 -12.32
C PRO A 543 16.38 24.15 -13.59
N LYS A 544 15.10 23.73 -13.57
CA LYS A 544 14.34 23.41 -14.80
C LYS A 544 13.58 24.61 -15.33
N PHE A 545 13.19 25.54 -14.47
CA PHE A 545 12.32 26.66 -14.82
C PHE A 545 12.91 27.96 -14.28
N ASN A 546 13.01 29.02 -15.08
CA ASN A 546 13.57 30.30 -14.64
C ASN A 546 12.63 31.07 -13.66
N LYS A 547 12.30 30.44 -12.53
CA LYS A 547 11.42 30.91 -11.46
C LYS A 547 11.88 30.32 -10.12
N GLU A 548 11.36 30.86 -9.03
CA GLU A 548 11.47 30.22 -7.72
C GLU A 548 10.69 28.89 -7.69
N GLY A 549 11.22 27.91 -6.96
CA GLY A 549 10.62 26.59 -6.77
C GLY A 549 10.68 26.16 -5.31
N LEU A 550 9.71 25.33 -4.92
CA LEU A 550 9.58 24.80 -3.57
C LEU A 550 10.22 23.41 -3.45
N SER A 551 11.00 23.21 -2.40
CA SER A 551 11.60 21.92 -2.07
C SER A 551 11.49 21.62 -0.58
N PHE A 552 11.65 20.36 -0.20
CA PHE A 552 11.42 19.88 1.17
C PHE A 552 12.11 18.53 1.39
N LYS A 553 12.25 18.10 2.64
CA LYS A 553 12.86 16.80 2.95
C LYS A 553 11.82 15.68 2.99
N ALA A 554 12.20 14.49 2.56
CA ALA A 554 11.43 13.26 2.67
C ALA A 554 12.30 12.02 2.71
N PRO A 555 11.80 10.90 3.25
CA PRO A 555 12.48 9.62 3.13
C PRO A 555 12.57 9.20 1.66
N ASP A 556 13.76 8.74 1.26
CA ASP A 556 13.94 7.93 0.06
C ASP A 556 13.56 6.45 0.33
N LYS A 557 13.82 5.56 -0.64
CA LYS A 557 13.56 4.12 -0.50
C LYS A 557 14.33 3.46 0.66
N THR A 558 15.41 4.07 1.13
CA THR A 558 16.23 3.59 2.26
C THR A 558 15.80 4.20 3.60
N GLY A 559 14.83 5.11 3.60
CA GLY A 559 14.41 5.87 4.77
C GLY A 559 15.29 7.08 5.07
N ARG A 560 16.28 7.39 4.22
CA ARG A 560 17.13 8.57 4.42
C ARG A 560 16.37 9.82 3.99
N MET A 561 16.42 10.86 4.81
CA MET A 561 15.82 12.16 4.46
C MET A 561 16.62 12.85 3.35
N VAL A 562 16.03 12.94 2.16
CA VAL A 562 16.57 13.60 0.96
C VAL A 562 15.73 14.80 0.55
N ARG A 563 16.33 15.76 -0.13
CA ARG A 563 15.61 16.93 -0.66
C ARG A 563 14.85 16.53 -1.93
N GLN A 564 13.55 16.80 -1.96
CA GLN A 564 12.67 16.61 -3.11
C GLN A 564 12.07 17.95 -3.51
N ARG A 565 11.80 18.12 -4.80
CA ARG A 565 11.05 19.26 -5.32
C ARG A 565 9.57 18.98 -5.33
N THR A 566 8.79 20.04 -5.23
CA THR A 566 7.37 20.01 -5.50
C THR A 566 6.99 21.26 -6.29
N TRP A 567 5.82 21.20 -6.92
CA TRP A 567 5.25 22.27 -7.73
C TRP A 567 3.73 22.13 -7.70
N GLY A 568 3.02 23.08 -8.30
CA GLY A 568 1.55 23.18 -8.22
C GLY A 568 0.79 21.89 -8.55
N GLY A 569 1.17 21.17 -9.60
CA GLY A 569 0.52 19.92 -10.00
C GLY A 569 0.64 18.82 -8.93
N THR A 570 1.86 18.56 -8.45
CA THR A 570 2.10 17.58 -7.37
C THR A 570 1.44 17.99 -6.05
N LEU A 571 1.39 19.29 -5.74
CA LEU A 571 0.67 19.77 -4.55
C LEU A 571 -0.83 19.48 -4.66
N VAL A 572 -1.44 19.75 -5.81
CA VAL A 572 -2.87 19.47 -6.04
C VAL A 572 -3.15 17.97 -6.09
N GLU A 573 -2.28 17.16 -6.71
CA GLU A 573 -2.38 15.69 -6.67
C GLU A 573 -2.41 15.18 -5.22
N ASN A 574 -1.51 15.67 -4.37
CA ASN A 574 -1.45 15.27 -2.97
C ASN A 574 -2.75 15.63 -2.22
N LEU A 575 -3.27 16.85 -2.42
CA LEU A 575 -4.53 17.29 -1.83
C LEU A 575 -5.69 16.40 -2.27
N VAL A 576 -5.80 16.14 -3.58
CA VAL A 576 -6.90 15.36 -4.16
C VAL A 576 -6.87 13.92 -3.67
N GLN A 577 -5.71 13.26 -3.68
CA GLN A 577 -5.56 11.88 -3.20
C GLN A 577 -5.81 11.77 -1.68
N ALA A 578 -5.40 12.77 -0.89
CA ALA A 578 -5.64 12.77 0.55
C ALA A 578 -7.12 12.99 0.89
N ILE A 579 -7.79 13.91 0.20
CA ILE A 579 -9.23 14.14 0.38
C ILE A 579 -10.04 12.91 -0.08
N ALA A 580 -9.66 12.26 -1.18
CA ALA A 580 -10.29 11.02 -1.61
C ALA A 580 -10.13 9.89 -0.57
N ARG A 581 -8.92 9.76 0.00
CA ARG A 581 -8.63 8.86 1.13
C ARG A 581 -9.50 9.19 2.35
N ASP A 582 -9.72 10.45 2.65
CA ASP A 582 -10.57 10.86 3.79
C ASP A 582 -12.05 10.57 3.57
N CYS A 583 -12.51 10.65 2.31
CA CYS A 583 -13.85 10.19 1.94
C CYS A 583 -13.98 8.67 2.18
N LEU A 584 -12.99 7.87 1.76
CA LEU A 584 -12.96 6.45 2.06
C LEU A 584 -12.94 6.20 3.57
N ALA A 585 -12.11 6.91 4.32
CA ALA A 585 -12.03 6.77 5.78
C ALA A 585 -13.39 7.03 6.45
N GLU A 586 -14.15 8.02 5.97
CA GLU A 586 -15.49 8.29 6.45
C GLU A 586 -16.45 7.13 6.16
N SER A 587 -16.41 6.60 4.94
CA SER A 587 -17.24 5.45 4.54
C SER A 587 -16.88 4.18 5.33
N LEU A 588 -15.59 3.91 5.56
CA LEU A 588 -15.13 2.80 6.40
C LEU A 588 -15.66 2.92 7.83
N LEU A 589 -15.56 4.11 8.44
CA LEU A 589 -16.12 4.36 9.78
C LEU A 589 -17.65 4.23 9.83
N ARG A 590 -18.37 4.57 8.75
CA ARG A 590 -19.82 4.36 8.66
C ARG A 590 -20.17 2.88 8.56
N MET A 591 -19.47 2.13 7.72
CA MET A 591 -19.66 0.70 7.54
C MET A 591 -19.34 -0.08 8.82
N ASP A 592 -18.26 0.29 9.52
CA ASP A 592 -17.93 -0.30 10.82
C ASP A 592 -19.02 -0.04 11.88
N ARG A 593 -19.52 1.21 11.95
CA ARG A 593 -20.65 1.58 12.83
C ARG A 593 -21.95 0.86 12.48
N ALA A 594 -22.16 0.55 11.21
CA ALA A 594 -23.30 -0.25 10.74
C ALA A 594 -23.14 -1.75 11.06
N GLY A 595 -21.98 -2.18 11.57
CA GLY A 595 -21.71 -3.55 12.00
C GLY A 595 -21.16 -4.46 10.90
N PHE A 596 -20.75 -3.91 9.75
CA PHE A 596 -20.15 -4.71 8.69
C PHE A 596 -18.72 -5.13 9.04
N ASN A 597 -18.38 -6.38 8.71
CA ASN A 597 -16.99 -6.84 8.74
C ASN A 597 -16.27 -6.43 7.46
N ILE A 598 -15.15 -5.72 7.62
CA ILE A 598 -14.34 -5.23 6.51
C ILE A 598 -13.04 -6.05 6.47
N PRO A 599 -12.92 -7.08 5.63
CA PRO A 599 -11.67 -7.84 5.45
C PRO A 599 -10.59 -7.07 4.68
N LEU A 600 -10.98 -6.17 3.77
CA LEU A 600 -10.08 -5.51 2.85
C LEU A 600 -10.69 -4.21 2.31
N HIS A 601 -9.82 -3.26 1.99
CA HIS A 601 -10.15 -2.13 1.13
C HIS A 601 -8.94 -1.83 0.24
N VAL A 602 -9.17 -1.29 -0.96
CA VAL A 602 -8.15 -1.03 -1.97
C VAL A 602 -8.39 0.34 -2.60
N HIS A 603 -7.64 1.34 -2.15
CA HIS A 603 -7.79 2.74 -2.59
C HIS A 603 -9.20 3.31 -2.41
N ASP A 604 -10.02 3.31 -3.45
CA ASP A 604 -11.39 3.81 -3.50
C ASP A 604 -12.45 2.71 -3.33
N GLU A 605 -12.02 1.46 -3.19
CA GLU A 605 -12.88 0.28 -3.04
C GLU A 605 -12.89 -0.24 -1.60
N VAL A 606 -14.07 -0.67 -1.13
CA VAL A 606 -14.27 -1.45 0.10
C VAL A 606 -14.80 -2.83 -0.26
N VAL A 607 -14.30 -3.85 0.43
CA VAL A 607 -14.80 -5.23 0.38
C VAL A 607 -15.40 -5.56 1.74
N LEU A 608 -16.68 -5.97 1.76
CA LEU A 608 -17.39 -6.39 2.97
C LEU A 608 -17.60 -7.91 2.94
N ASP A 609 -17.43 -8.56 4.09
CA ASP A 609 -17.68 -10.00 4.30
C ASP A 609 -19.06 -10.17 4.96
N VAL A 610 -20.08 -10.52 4.16
CA VAL A 610 -21.50 -10.36 4.54
C VAL A 610 -22.25 -11.69 4.39
N PRO A 611 -23.03 -12.14 5.39
CA PRO A 611 -23.89 -13.32 5.25
C PRO A 611 -24.80 -13.22 4.03
N GLU A 612 -25.00 -14.33 3.29
CA GLU A 612 -25.71 -14.35 1.99
C GLU A 612 -27.12 -13.72 2.02
N GLU A 613 -27.81 -13.78 3.16
CA GLU A 613 -29.19 -13.27 3.34
C GLU A 613 -29.25 -11.85 3.96
N ILE A 614 -28.09 -11.22 4.19
CA ILE A 614 -28.00 -9.92 4.87
C ILE A 614 -27.49 -8.85 3.90
N SER A 615 -28.18 -7.70 3.89
CA SER A 615 -27.88 -6.48 3.12
C SER A 615 -27.81 -6.67 1.60
N SER A 616 -27.93 -5.55 0.89
CA SER A 616 -27.84 -5.51 -0.57
C SER A 616 -26.66 -4.66 -1.05
N VAL A 617 -26.24 -4.88 -2.30
CA VAL A 617 -25.27 -4.01 -2.97
C VAL A 617 -25.74 -2.55 -2.96
N GLU A 618 -27.03 -2.31 -3.20
CA GLU A 618 -27.64 -0.97 -3.21
C GLU A 618 -27.47 -0.29 -1.84
N GLU A 619 -27.82 -0.98 -0.74
CA GLU A 619 -27.67 -0.47 0.62
C GLU A 619 -26.22 -0.07 0.92
N VAL A 620 -25.25 -0.91 0.55
CA VAL A 620 -23.82 -0.65 0.76
C VAL A 620 -23.34 0.54 -0.08
N THR A 621 -23.74 0.61 -1.35
CA THR A 621 -23.35 1.71 -2.24
C THR A 621 -23.98 3.04 -1.81
N ASP A 622 -25.21 3.03 -1.31
CA ASP A 622 -25.88 4.21 -0.76
C ASP A 622 -25.17 4.69 0.50
N LEU A 623 -24.84 3.77 1.42
CA LEU A 623 -24.07 4.09 2.63
C LEU A 623 -22.71 4.71 2.30
N MET A 624 -22.00 4.15 1.31
CA MET A 624 -20.72 4.66 0.85
C MET A 624 -20.83 6.03 0.16
N GLY A 625 -21.91 6.27 -0.58
CA GLY A 625 -22.17 7.49 -1.34
C GLY A 625 -22.77 8.64 -0.53
N GLN A 626 -23.07 8.44 0.75
CA GLN A 626 -23.66 9.49 1.60
C GLN A 626 -22.80 10.76 1.64
N PRO A 627 -23.42 11.96 1.60
CA PRO A 627 -22.71 13.23 1.75
C PRO A 627 -21.86 13.30 3.01
N ILE A 628 -20.78 14.09 2.97
CA ILE A 628 -19.85 14.24 4.09
C ILE A 628 -19.87 15.71 4.55
N ASP A 629 -20.05 15.93 5.86
CA ASP A 629 -20.26 17.26 6.44
C ASP A 629 -19.12 18.25 6.16
N TRP A 630 -17.88 17.78 6.18
CA TRP A 630 -16.70 18.61 5.91
C TRP A 630 -16.43 18.83 4.42
N ALA A 631 -17.13 18.13 3.52
CA ALA A 631 -17.03 18.26 2.06
C ALA A 631 -18.39 18.61 1.41
N PRO A 632 -19.03 19.72 1.81
CA PRO A 632 -20.34 20.07 1.29
C PRO A 632 -20.27 20.27 -0.24
N GLY A 633 -21.23 19.67 -0.94
CA GLY A 633 -21.36 19.77 -2.39
C GLY A 633 -20.38 18.92 -3.20
N LEU A 634 -19.51 18.13 -2.58
CA LEU A 634 -18.72 17.10 -3.27
C LEU A 634 -19.67 15.96 -3.69
N PRO A 635 -19.91 15.73 -5.00
CA PRO A 635 -20.84 14.70 -5.42
C PRO A 635 -20.19 13.33 -5.24
N LEU A 636 -20.55 12.60 -4.19
CA LEU A 636 -20.11 11.22 -3.98
C LEU A 636 -21.10 10.25 -4.62
N LYS A 637 -20.57 9.22 -5.29
CA LYS A 637 -21.36 8.11 -5.83
C LYS A 637 -20.49 6.87 -5.83
N ALA A 638 -21.06 5.76 -5.39
CA ALA A 638 -20.44 4.45 -5.45
C ALA A 638 -21.15 3.55 -6.47
N ALA A 639 -20.42 2.54 -6.93
CA ALA A 639 -20.95 1.42 -7.68
C ALA A 639 -20.40 0.14 -7.05
N GLY A 640 -21.17 -0.94 -7.08
CA GLY A 640 -20.79 -2.16 -6.43
C GLY A 640 -21.39 -3.39 -7.08
N PHE A 641 -20.93 -4.54 -6.61
CA PHE A 641 -21.39 -5.87 -7.02
C PHE A 641 -21.15 -6.85 -5.86
N GLU A 642 -21.75 -8.03 -5.95
CA GLU A 642 -21.51 -9.13 -5.03
C GLU A 642 -20.79 -10.29 -5.71
N CYS A 643 -19.98 -11.02 -4.95
CA CYS A 643 -19.20 -12.14 -5.48
C CYS A 643 -18.88 -13.19 -4.41
N GLU A 644 -18.78 -14.46 -4.83
CA GLU A 644 -18.41 -15.60 -3.96
C GLU A 644 -16.90 -15.69 -3.68
N PHE A 645 -16.10 -14.97 -4.46
CA PHE A 645 -14.67 -14.79 -4.29
C PHE A 645 -14.28 -13.42 -4.86
N TYR A 646 -13.18 -12.86 -4.36
CA TYR A 646 -12.80 -11.51 -4.76
C TYR A 646 -12.39 -11.47 -6.25
N GLN A 647 -12.98 -10.53 -6.98
CA GLN A 647 -12.73 -10.26 -8.39
C GLN A 647 -12.95 -8.78 -8.67
N LYS A 648 -12.54 -8.30 -9.84
CA LYS A 648 -12.91 -6.99 -10.36
C LYS A 648 -13.94 -7.17 -11.47
N ASP A 649 -14.98 -6.34 -11.45
CA ASP A 649 -15.95 -6.16 -12.55
C ASP A 649 -15.31 -5.49 -13.78
#